data_AF-A0A971XCP5-F1
#
_entry.id   AF-A0A971XCP5-F1
#
_cell.length_a   1.000
_cell.length_b   1.000
_cell.length_c   1.000
_cell.angle_alpha   90.00
_cell.angle_beta   90.00
_cell.angle_gamma   90.00
#
_symmetry.space_group_name_H-M   'P 1'
#
loop_
_entity.id
_entity.type
_entity.pdbx_description
1 polymer ?
#
loop_
_entity_poly.entity_id
_entity_poly.type
_entity_poly.pdbx_seq_one_letter_code
_entity_poly.pdbx_strand_id
1 'polypeptide(L)'
;MNTMKHRITFQKRLKMVKYITATLMVILVLTLASLTLAQGDYYRTLSTNKRAKNIYVTASRGEIRDRNGLLLAGNKPMFTVQLMKDEIDLKTKDEKNLAMTKLIHVLENDAVKYLNDFNIVLNSYEYEDNSDYLKTDTSPFDRIVSIVQENELLPRILDKYYFSETDSGRFLYLPVKNAINALEFKSVEVPVKVDFDGGKVVYSFKEDVNLNLWFKDHFMSPDLPPKEVLIQLINEDQITIIKKMMEHPITRGLIYEIVSESGLQENIVLTQYSYLFEQEYLSAKRTFMKANSEISMNSTAEQDFAVMFRKNSFKNLLIKDIGEEQDVIPVEELLKILKHDKLAEKINFENASGVVVLTNEEEGIYDTEALIDEIINITLHNNKLEEFLSLTGIPALAQSQMIEDGINTKISIANGYEYTSINGLNQWLKDNKVESGTSAQDAFAQVVKKYDLDESLSRYEKLGVLSIYNEINKQGHLAYVPINFAYGLKNETVAKIEEQFSYFSGFNISVEPVRYYPNGKVASHVLGYIGKISQSSEIETYVNQRGYLPNALIGKTGIEESFEKELNGTSGRKVVEVDSIGNTTQILEETQPIPGNNVYLSIDLKLQEATEKILERNLKTVQSGGIYYSEWGDYQVTTSKMKGRPYVNATSGAVIAIDVETGQVLSMASYPSYDPNLFAMGISNADWESLIPEDELNPLAPRPLYNVVTQTAIQPGSTFKMVTALAALEKGLSPETTIDDAGYVEIGDHTFNCWLYKQQQQFHGRENLYGALRDSCNYYFYTLALGENQRTGEKIEVKLEIEDITKTASDLGLGEKTGMEIYIPAEAASGVPNPTTKTETTKSMLRRWLDNNISKYYIGIEEFTDEKKQTLVNEIVGWIDLDYELTRSEVVNDLMAMELEPEKRLGGLSEGLADRIKFSYLNQAKWTIADTLNITIGQGENAYTLAQLGNYVATIANGGYKHKLSLISNIKNYNNSKTIHEQTPNSEKIDVKDSNNFNHLMKGMHLASKSGLNKQVYSDFPIDVGIKTGTAEKSGTNPITGDTYDSYSYQVGFAPYDDPKIAVAVVMFQGGDGSNCSPIVRDVIAEYMGLTKTEETDVLPIEMEITE
;
A
#
# COMPACT_ATOMS: atom_id res chain seq x y z
N MET A 1 75.40 10.22 -74.33
CA MET A 1 75.69 11.47 -73.58
C MET A 1 74.45 12.14 -72.96
N ASN A 2 73.24 12.03 -73.56
CA ASN A 2 72.01 12.66 -73.02
C ASN A 2 71.40 11.98 -71.77
N THR A 3 71.61 10.69 -71.55
CA THR A 3 71.10 9.96 -70.36
C THR A 3 71.84 10.31 -69.06
N MET A 4 73.14 10.63 -69.13
CA MET A 4 73.94 11.03 -67.97
C MET A 4 73.57 12.45 -67.47
N LYS A 5 73.32 13.40 -68.38
CA LYS A 5 72.86 14.75 -68.02
C LYS A 5 71.48 14.73 -67.36
N HIS A 6 70.54 13.92 -67.84
CA HIS A 6 69.22 13.81 -67.20
C HIS A 6 69.27 13.22 -65.79
N ARG A 7 70.14 12.22 -65.56
CA ARG A 7 70.31 11.59 -64.24
C ARG A 7 70.92 12.56 -63.21
N ILE A 8 71.88 13.40 -63.63
CA ILE A 8 72.49 14.44 -62.77
C ILE A 8 71.47 15.54 -62.44
N THR A 9 70.66 15.99 -63.40
CA THR A 9 69.62 17.02 -63.16
C THR A 9 68.50 16.49 -62.27
N PHE A 10 68.08 15.23 -62.44
CA PHE A 10 67.11 14.57 -61.58
C PHE A 10 67.63 14.41 -60.14
N GLN A 11 68.88 13.98 -59.96
CA GLN A 11 69.48 13.87 -58.63
C GLN A 11 69.63 15.24 -57.93
N LYS A 12 69.91 16.32 -58.67
CA LYS A 12 69.92 17.68 -58.10
C LYS A 12 68.52 18.14 -57.66
N ARG A 13 67.49 17.88 -58.47
CA ARG A 13 66.09 18.19 -58.11
C ARG A 13 65.62 17.36 -56.91
N LEU A 14 65.96 16.07 -56.87
CA LEU A 14 65.63 15.19 -55.75
C LEU A 14 66.33 15.63 -54.45
N LYS A 15 67.60 16.05 -54.51
CA LYS A 15 68.29 16.65 -53.36
C LYS A 15 67.60 17.93 -52.91
N MET A 16 67.20 18.80 -53.84
CA MET A 16 66.49 20.05 -53.52
C MET A 16 65.15 19.77 -52.83
N VAL A 17 64.35 18.83 -53.36
CA VAL A 17 63.11 18.40 -52.72
C VAL A 17 63.38 17.86 -51.32
N LYS A 18 64.37 16.94 -51.16
CA LYS A 18 64.74 16.42 -49.84
C LYS A 18 65.13 17.50 -48.84
N TYR A 19 65.86 18.54 -49.28
CA TYR A 19 66.19 19.67 -48.42
C TYR A 19 64.94 20.46 -48.04
N ILE A 20 64.05 20.76 -48.99
CA ILE A 20 62.78 21.44 -48.70
C ILE A 20 61.93 20.63 -47.72
N THR A 21 61.79 19.33 -47.93
CA THR A 21 61.02 18.45 -47.03
C THR A 21 61.66 18.37 -45.65
N ALA A 22 62.99 18.28 -45.56
CA ALA A 22 63.71 18.28 -44.29
C ALA A 22 63.54 19.62 -43.55
N THR A 23 63.62 20.76 -44.26
CA THR A 23 63.39 22.07 -43.67
C THR A 23 61.95 22.23 -43.18
N LEU A 24 60.95 21.78 -43.94
CA LEU A 24 59.55 21.77 -43.51
C LEU A 24 59.34 20.88 -42.28
N MET A 25 59.96 19.70 -42.24
CA MET A 25 59.92 18.82 -41.07
C MET A 25 60.55 19.49 -39.83
N VAL A 26 61.68 20.18 -40.00
CA VAL A 26 62.31 20.93 -38.91
C VAL A 26 61.40 22.08 -38.44
N ILE A 27 60.76 22.82 -39.35
CA ILE A 27 59.79 23.86 -38.99
C ILE A 27 58.61 23.26 -38.23
N LEU A 28 58.07 22.13 -38.70
CA LEU A 28 56.99 21.42 -38.00
C LEU A 28 57.42 20.98 -36.59
N VAL A 29 58.60 20.38 -36.45
CA VAL A 29 59.14 19.97 -35.14
C VAL A 29 59.35 21.17 -34.22
N LEU A 30 59.87 22.28 -34.73
CA LEU A 30 60.06 23.51 -33.95
C LEU A 30 58.72 24.16 -33.58
N THR A 31 57.74 24.13 -34.48
CA THR A 31 56.38 24.65 -34.22
C THR A 31 55.67 23.78 -33.19
N LEU A 32 55.79 22.46 -33.31
CA LEU A 32 55.26 21.49 -32.36
C LEU A 32 55.92 21.66 -30.99
N ALA A 33 57.25 21.79 -30.95
CA ALA A 33 57.99 22.05 -29.71
C ALA A 33 57.62 23.41 -29.10
N SER A 34 57.38 24.44 -29.90
CA SER A 34 56.90 25.74 -29.40
C SER A 34 55.50 25.63 -28.80
N LEU A 35 54.59 24.90 -29.46
CA LEU A 35 53.24 24.66 -28.97
C LEU A 35 53.22 23.78 -27.71
N THR A 36 54.11 22.79 -27.60
CA THR A 36 54.11 21.84 -26.47
C THR A 36 55.00 22.25 -25.29
N LEU A 37 56.12 22.95 -25.52
CA LEU A 37 57.07 23.34 -24.47
C LEU A 37 57.00 24.82 -24.10
N ALA A 38 56.78 25.72 -25.07
CA ALA A 38 56.79 27.16 -24.81
C ALA A 38 55.38 27.73 -24.52
N GLN A 39 54.36 27.24 -25.23
CA GLN A 39 52.96 27.58 -25.02
C GLN A 39 52.17 26.41 -24.40
N GLY A 40 52.86 25.33 -24.01
CA GLY A 40 52.25 24.15 -23.41
C GLY A 40 51.48 24.49 -22.15
N ASP A 41 52.08 25.26 -21.25
CA ASP A 41 51.40 25.74 -20.05
C ASP A 41 50.24 26.68 -20.39
N TYR A 42 50.39 27.58 -21.37
CA TYR A 42 49.31 28.48 -21.79
C TYR A 42 48.08 27.74 -22.35
N TYR A 43 48.26 26.76 -23.25
CA TYR A 43 47.14 25.98 -23.78
C TYR A 43 46.62 24.92 -22.81
N ARG A 44 47.47 24.39 -21.93
CA ARG A 44 47.05 23.51 -20.82
C ARG A 44 46.18 24.30 -19.86
N THR A 45 46.59 25.50 -19.45
CA THR A 45 45.80 26.45 -18.65
C THR A 45 44.51 26.87 -19.37
N LEU A 46 44.53 27.17 -20.67
CA LEU A 46 43.31 27.49 -21.44
C LEU A 46 42.34 26.29 -21.53
N SER A 47 42.86 25.07 -21.63
CA SER A 47 42.08 23.82 -21.65
C SER A 47 41.63 23.36 -20.26
N THR A 48 42.34 23.74 -19.19
CA THR A 48 41.98 23.38 -17.81
C THR A 48 41.13 24.44 -17.12
N ASN A 49 41.17 25.71 -17.55
CA ASN A 49 40.53 26.81 -16.81
C ASN A 49 39.07 27.06 -17.19
N LYS A 50 38.54 26.46 -18.25
CA LYS A 50 37.21 26.78 -18.77
C LYS A 50 36.55 25.51 -19.32
N ARG A 51 35.72 24.87 -18.51
CA ARG A 51 34.85 23.76 -18.95
C ARG A 51 33.39 24.18 -18.82
N ALA A 52 32.58 23.90 -19.83
CA ALA A 52 31.13 24.05 -19.73
C ALA A 52 30.53 22.82 -19.01
N LYS A 53 29.68 23.04 -18.01
CA LYS A 53 29.02 22.02 -17.19
C LYS A 53 27.50 22.24 -17.24
N ASN A 54 26.73 21.17 -17.36
CA ASN A 54 25.27 21.24 -17.28
C ASN A 54 24.83 21.00 -15.83
N ILE A 55 24.13 21.96 -15.23
CA ILE A 55 23.46 21.85 -13.94
C ILE A 55 21.96 21.80 -14.22
N TYR A 56 21.29 20.74 -13.81
CA TYR A 56 19.85 20.63 -13.93
C TYR A 56 19.17 21.38 -12.78
N VAL A 57 18.09 22.09 -13.10
CA VAL A 57 17.26 22.76 -12.11
C VAL A 57 15.93 22.03 -12.07
N THR A 58 15.64 21.40 -10.93
CA THR A 58 14.42 20.60 -10.75
C THR A 58 13.18 21.46 -10.97
N ALA A 59 12.24 20.99 -11.79
CA ALA A 59 10.97 21.65 -11.96
C ALA A 59 10.03 21.34 -10.80
N SER A 60 9.21 22.31 -10.39
CA SER A 60 8.13 22.05 -9.44
C SER A 60 7.11 21.13 -10.09
N ARG A 61 6.63 20.17 -9.30
CA ARG A 61 5.54 19.28 -9.70
C ARG A 61 4.23 20.08 -9.75
N GLY A 62 3.30 19.69 -10.61
CA GLY A 62 1.97 20.28 -10.66
C GLY A 62 1.23 20.15 -9.32
N GLU A 63 0.40 21.13 -8.99
CA GLU A 63 -0.40 21.10 -7.76
C GLU A 63 -1.59 20.15 -7.92
N ILE A 64 -1.94 19.44 -6.85
CA ILE A 64 -3.21 18.73 -6.73
C ILE A 64 -4.12 19.58 -5.84
N ARG A 65 -5.31 19.90 -6.34
CA ARG A 65 -6.29 20.74 -5.67
C ARG A 65 -7.62 20.03 -5.54
N ASP A 66 -8.37 20.36 -4.51
CA ASP A 66 -9.75 19.89 -4.31
C ASP A 66 -10.70 20.58 -5.32
N ARG A 67 -11.98 20.20 -5.30
CA ARG A 67 -12.99 20.76 -6.20
C ARG A 67 -13.21 22.27 -6.04
N ASN A 68 -12.88 22.82 -4.87
CA ASN A 68 -12.99 24.24 -4.53
C ASN A 68 -11.68 25.02 -4.79
N GLY A 69 -10.63 24.34 -5.27
CA GLY A 69 -9.32 24.91 -5.52
C GLY A 69 -8.41 24.99 -4.30
N LEU A 70 -8.76 24.39 -3.17
CA LEU A 70 -7.89 24.26 -1.99
C LEU A 70 -6.74 23.28 -2.29
N LEU A 71 -5.57 23.52 -1.69
CA LEU A 71 -4.38 22.74 -1.96
C LEU A 71 -4.44 21.39 -1.21
N LEU A 72 -4.29 20.29 -1.95
CA LEU A 72 -4.17 18.93 -1.41
C LEU A 72 -2.72 18.43 -1.46
N ALA A 73 -2.00 18.75 -2.54
CA ALA A 73 -0.57 18.49 -2.67
C ALA A 73 0.07 19.62 -3.47
N GLY A 74 1.19 20.15 -2.97
CA GLY A 74 1.94 21.24 -3.58
C GLY A 74 3.43 21.05 -3.42
N ASN A 75 4.18 22.14 -3.52
CA ASN A 75 5.63 22.11 -3.33
C ASN A 75 6.04 23.20 -2.34
N LYS A 76 7.00 22.89 -1.46
CA LYS A 76 7.67 23.88 -0.60
C LYS A 76 9.11 24.07 -1.07
N PRO A 77 9.60 25.31 -1.24
CA PRO A 77 11.02 25.54 -1.47
C PRO A 77 11.78 25.19 -0.21
N MET A 78 12.77 24.31 -0.30
CA MET A 78 13.61 23.93 0.82
C MET A 78 15.08 24.08 0.47
N PHE A 79 15.84 24.70 1.38
CA PHE A 79 17.29 24.67 1.31
C PHE A 79 17.75 23.22 1.43
N THR A 80 18.60 22.84 0.49
CA THR A 80 19.06 21.47 0.30
C THR A 80 20.58 21.48 0.14
N VAL A 81 21.28 20.58 0.84
CA VAL A 81 22.71 20.36 0.63
C VAL A 81 22.89 19.44 -0.57
N GLN A 82 23.59 19.92 -1.59
CA GLN A 82 23.95 19.18 -2.78
C GLN A 82 25.43 18.76 -2.74
N LEU A 83 25.68 17.48 -3.01
CA LEU A 83 27.02 16.93 -3.19
C LEU A 83 27.36 16.89 -4.69
N MET A 84 28.51 17.43 -5.04
CA MET A 84 29.05 17.40 -6.40
C MET A 84 30.23 16.43 -6.45
N LYS A 85 29.98 15.19 -6.89
CA LYS A 85 31.00 14.12 -6.91
C LYS A 85 32.26 14.53 -7.67
N ASP A 86 32.10 15.10 -8.86
CA ASP A 86 33.21 15.52 -9.71
C ASP A 86 34.11 16.59 -9.06
N GLU A 87 33.54 17.48 -8.24
CA GLU A 87 34.27 18.52 -7.53
C GLU A 87 34.93 18.01 -6.24
N ILE A 88 34.21 17.17 -5.48
CA ILE A 88 34.76 16.48 -4.32
C ILE A 88 35.96 15.63 -4.76
N ASP A 89 35.89 14.99 -5.93
CA ASP A 89 36.95 14.13 -6.45
C ASP A 89 38.25 14.84 -6.85
N LEU A 90 38.25 16.16 -6.99
CA LEU A 90 39.45 16.96 -7.21
C LEU A 90 40.29 17.17 -5.95
N LYS A 91 39.71 16.97 -4.75
CA LYS A 91 40.37 17.22 -3.46
C LYS A 91 41.24 16.06 -3.02
N THR A 92 42.25 16.38 -2.21
CA THR A 92 43.01 15.35 -1.49
C THR A 92 42.12 14.63 -0.49
N LYS A 93 42.49 13.39 -0.13
CA LYS A 93 41.71 12.56 0.79
C LYS A 93 41.48 13.25 2.14
N ASP A 94 42.51 13.90 2.68
CA ASP A 94 42.45 14.61 3.96
C ASP A 94 41.50 15.80 3.90
N GLU A 95 41.55 16.59 2.81
CA GLU A 95 40.64 17.71 2.60
C GLU A 95 39.19 17.23 2.52
N LYS A 96 38.92 16.13 1.78
CA LYS A 96 37.57 15.53 1.70
C LYS A 96 37.07 15.12 3.09
N ASN A 97 37.86 14.34 3.81
CA ASN A 97 37.49 13.81 5.12
C ASN A 97 37.21 14.94 6.13
N LEU A 98 38.05 15.97 6.16
CA LEU A 98 37.85 17.13 7.02
C LEU A 98 36.56 17.88 6.70
N ALA A 99 36.29 18.11 5.42
CA ALA A 99 35.09 18.84 5.00
C ALA A 99 33.81 18.05 5.25
N MET A 100 33.80 16.75 4.94
CA MET A 100 32.68 15.85 5.28
C MET A 100 32.43 15.82 6.79
N THR A 101 33.49 15.74 7.61
CA THR A 101 33.36 15.73 9.07
C THR A 101 32.73 17.03 9.58
N LYS A 102 33.20 18.19 9.11
CA LYS A 102 32.62 19.49 9.47
C LYS A 102 31.15 19.61 9.05
N LEU A 103 30.78 19.07 7.88
CA LEU A 103 29.41 19.12 7.39
C LEU A 103 28.52 18.29 8.33
N ILE A 104 28.93 17.08 8.67
CA ILE A 104 28.23 16.22 9.63
C ILE A 104 28.10 16.91 10.99
N HIS A 105 29.14 17.58 11.49
CA HIS A 105 29.04 18.35 12.74
C HIS A 105 27.95 19.41 12.66
N VAL A 106 27.89 20.21 11.58
CA VAL A 106 26.88 21.25 11.42
C VAL A 106 25.47 20.65 11.33
N LEU A 107 25.29 19.60 10.53
CA LEU A 107 23.99 18.94 10.36
C LEU A 107 23.49 18.31 11.66
N GLU A 108 24.35 17.59 12.39
CA GLU A 108 24.01 16.92 13.65
C GLU A 108 23.75 17.91 14.79
N ASN A 109 24.56 18.97 14.90
CA ASN A 109 24.38 20.01 15.92
C ASN A 109 23.02 20.72 15.79
N ASP A 110 22.52 20.87 14.55
CA ASP A 110 21.23 21.49 14.24
C ASP A 110 20.11 20.45 14.03
N ALA A 111 20.39 19.15 14.24
CA ALA A 111 19.48 18.03 14.07
C ALA A 111 18.81 17.98 12.68
N VAL A 112 19.54 18.37 11.64
CA VAL A 112 19.08 18.29 10.24
C VAL A 112 19.08 16.84 9.80
N LYS A 113 17.93 16.34 9.34
CA LYS A 113 17.83 14.99 8.76
C LYS A 113 18.53 14.97 7.40
N TYR A 114 19.42 14.01 7.21
CA TYR A 114 20.14 13.77 5.97
C TYR A 114 20.09 12.30 5.58
N LEU A 115 20.42 11.99 4.33
CA LEU A 115 20.45 10.63 3.80
C LEU A 115 21.52 9.81 4.54
N ASN A 116 21.07 8.82 5.31
CA ASN A 116 21.93 7.90 6.06
C ASN A 116 21.60 6.46 5.67
N ASP A 117 21.82 6.15 4.38
CA ASP A 117 21.57 4.83 3.79
C ASP A 117 22.81 3.92 3.92
N PHE A 118 23.53 4.00 5.05
CA PHE A 118 24.69 3.15 5.31
C PHE A 118 24.26 1.84 5.98
N ASN A 119 24.76 0.71 5.48
CA ASN A 119 24.25 -0.62 5.85
C ASN A 119 24.75 -1.15 7.21
N ILE A 120 25.45 -0.32 7.99
CA ILE A 120 25.84 -0.63 9.37
C ILE A 120 25.03 0.27 10.30
N VAL A 121 24.24 -0.38 11.16
CA VAL A 121 23.43 0.27 12.18
C VAL A 121 24.22 0.28 13.48
N LEU A 122 24.28 1.45 14.11
CA LEU A 122 24.83 1.58 15.46
C LEU A 122 23.71 1.50 16.50
N ASN A 123 24.01 0.90 17.65
CA ASN A 123 23.11 0.82 18.81
C ASN A 123 21.74 0.23 18.45
N SER A 124 21.69 -0.99 17.93
CA SER A 124 20.44 -1.72 17.68
C SER A 124 19.96 -2.46 18.92
N TYR A 125 18.64 -2.61 19.04
CA TYR A 125 18.01 -3.44 20.06
C TYR A 125 17.80 -4.84 19.52
N GLU A 126 18.26 -5.84 20.25
CA GLU A 126 18.14 -7.24 19.87
C GLU A 126 17.68 -8.05 21.10
N TYR A 127 16.92 -9.12 20.89
CA TYR A 127 16.68 -10.09 21.96
C TYR A 127 17.97 -10.86 22.26
N GLU A 128 18.17 -11.21 23.53
CA GLU A 128 19.32 -12.02 23.96
C GLU A 128 19.32 -13.43 23.31
N ASP A 129 18.13 -14.02 23.08
CA ASP A 129 17.95 -15.32 22.44
C ASP A 129 17.11 -15.22 21.16
N ASN A 130 17.58 -15.81 20.06
CA ASN A 130 16.87 -15.83 18.78
C ASN A 130 15.49 -16.50 18.85
N SER A 131 15.28 -17.43 19.78
CA SER A 131 13.98 -18.06 20.02
C SER A 131 12.95 -17.11 20.62
N ASP A 132 13.36 -15.99 21.22
CA ASP A 132 12.44 -15.00 21.78
C ASP A 132 11.73 -14.20 20.69
N TYR A 133 12.33 -14.08 19.50
CA TYR A 133 11.62 -13.58 18.30
C TYR A 133 10.43 -14.46 17.90
N LEU A 134 10.35 -15.70 18.40
CA LEU A 134 9.22 -16.63 18.17
C LEU A 134 8.20 -16.62 19.32
N LYS A 135 8.58 -16.14 20.51
CA LYS A 135 7.73 -16.15 21.71
C LYS A 135 7.03 -14.82 21.95
N THR A 136 7.53 -13.75 21.36
CA THR A 136 7.07 -12.38 21.61
C THR A 136 6.34 -11.81 20.39
N ASP A 137 5.28 -11.06 20.64
CA ASP A 137 4.48 -10.42 19.60
C ASP A 137 5.03 -9.04 19.18
N THR A 138 6.01 -8.51 19.91
CA THR A 138 6.61 -7.17 19.65
C THR A 138 8.06 -7.28 19.19
N SER A 139 8.56 -6.26 18.49
CA SER A 139 9.99 -6.14 18.20
C SER A 139 10.74 -5.59 19.43
N PRO A 140 12.06 -5.84 19.56
CA PRO A 140 12.85 -5.19 20.62
C PRO A 140 12.74 -3.66 20.59
N PHE A 141 12.66 -3.07 19.39
CA PHE A 141 12.49 -1.63 19.22
C PHE A 141 11.16 -1.13 19.78
N ASP A 142 10.05 -1.76 19.40
CA ASP A 142 8.70 -1.38 19.86
C ASP A 142 8.50 -1.64 21.36
N ARG A 143 9.12 -2.70 21.89
CA ARG A 143 9.07 -2.96 23.33
C ARG A 143 9.78 -1.86 24.12
N ILE A 144 10.93 -1.38 23.66
CA ILE A 144 11.61 -0.23 24.30
C ILE A 144 10.76 1.03 24.23
N VAL A 145 10.08 1.31 23.10
CA VAL A 145 9.14 2.44 22.99
C VAL A 145 8.02 2.32 24.02
N SER A 146 7.45 1.12 24.16
CA SER A 146 6.39 0.83 25.15
C SER A 146 6.90 1.04 26.57
N ILE A 147 8.11 0.55 26.91
CA ILE A 147 8.75 0.76 28.22
C ILE A 147 8.92 2.25 28.51
N VAL A 148 9.35 3.05 27.53
CA VAL A 148 9.49 4.51 27.68
C VAL A 148 8.16 5.18 28.03
N GLN A 149 7.09 4.78 27.37
CA GLN A 149 5.75 5.31 27.60
C GLN A 149 5.17 4.85 28.95
N GLU A 150 5.16 3.54 29.21
CA GLU A 150 4.63 2.90 30.43
C GLU A 150 5.27 3.45 31.72
N ASN A 151 6.52 3.90 31.63
CA ASN A 151 7.30 4.38 32.77
C ASN A 151 7.59 5.90 32.72
N GLU A 152 6.89 6.65 31.87
CA GLU A 152 6.99 8.12 31.76
C GLU A 152 8.43 8.65 31.63
N LEU A 153 9.28 7.97 30.85
CA LEU A 153 10.72 8.28 30.78
C LEU A 153 11.06 9.49 29.89
N LEU A 154 10.09 10.02 29.14
CA LEU A 154 10.27 11.13 28.19
C LEU A 154 11.00 12.35 28.79
N PRO A 155 10.64 12.89 29.99
CA PRO A 155 11.31 14.06 30.55
C PRO A 155 12.81 13.83 30.79
N ARG A 156 13.23 12.61 31.16
CA ARG A 156 14.64 12.24 31.34
C ARG A 156 15.36 12.15 30.00
N ILE A 157 14.69 11.63 28.97
CA ILE A 157 15.24 11.49 27.62
C ILE A 157 15.54 12.87 27.01
N LEU A 158 14.64 13.85 27.19
CA LEU A 158 14.80 15.20 26.63
C LEU A 158 16.02 15.95 27.22
N ASP A 159 16.45 15.62 28.44
CA ASP A 159 17.62 16.24 29.10
C ASP A 159 18.95 15.59 28.72
N LYS A 160 18.93 14.42 28.06
CA LYS A 160 20.15 13.75 27.64
C LYS A 160 20.79 14.48 26.46
N TYR A 161 22.10 14.31 26.34
CA TYR A 161 22.89 14.83 25.25
C TYR A 161 24.08 13.91 24.99
N TYR A 162 24.66 14.02 23.80
CA TYR A 162 25.97 13.45 23.50
C TYR A 162 26.91 14.56 23.10
N PHE A 163 28.13 14.53 23.66
CA PHE A 163 29.14 15.53 23.40
C PHE A 163 30.50 14.85 23.20
N SER A 164 31.20 15.23 22.14
CA SER A 164 32.58 14.86 21.87
C SER A 164 33.34 16.09 21.37
N GLU A 165 34.59 16.25 21.80
CA GLU A 165 35.49 17.30 21.32
C GLU A 165 36.67 16.64 20.62
N THR A 166 36.81 16.91 19.32
CA THR A 166 37.86 16.37 18.45
C THR A 166 38.68 17.50 17.84
N ASP A 167 39.81 17.19 17.23
CA ASP A 167 40.62 18.18 16.48
C ASP A 167 39.84 18.82 15.32
N SER A 168 38.75 18.17 14.88
CA SER A 168 37.86 18.64 13.81
C SER A 168 36.75 19.58 14.30
N GLY A 169 36.53 19.69 15.61
CA GLY A 169 35.53 20.57 16.21
C GLY A 169 34.71 19.92 17.33
N ARG A 170 33.65 20.63 17.74
CA ARG A 170 32.69 20.14 18.74
C ARG A 170 31.55 19.39 18.06
N PHE A 171 31.35 18.14 18.46
CA PHE A 171 30.24 17.30 18.04
C PHE A 171 29.22 17.21 19.19
N LEU A 172 28.09 17.91 19.06
CA LEU A 172 27.02 17.98 20.05
C LEU A 172 25.73 17.46 19.44
N TYR A 173 25.15 16.43 20.05
CA TYR A 173 23.85 15.91 19.64
C TYR A 173 22.84 16.02 20.77
N LEU A 174 21.67 16.59 20.47
CA LEU A 174 20.56 16.80 21.41
C LEU A 174 19.31 16.07 20.91
N PRO A 175 18.90 14.94 21.52
CA PRO A 175 17.67 14.21 21.14
C PRO A 175 16.42 15.10 21.08
N VAL A 176 16.31 16.08 21.97
CA VAL A 176 15.19 17.03 22.02
C VAL A 176 15.07 17.87 20.74
N LYS A 177 16.17 18.23 20.05
CA LYS A 177 16.08 18.97 18.79
C LYS A 177 15.41 18.13 17.69
N ASN A 178 15.64 16.81 17.68
CA ASN A 178 14.93 15.89 16.79
C ASN A 178 13.44 15.78 17.12
N ALA A 179 13.07 15.81 18.41
CA ALA A 179 11.66 15.86 18.80
C ALA A 179 10.96 17.14 18.27
N ILE A 180 11.62 18.28 18.39
CA ILE A 180 11.11 19.57 17.87
C ILE A 180 10.98 19.52 16.35
N ASN A 181 12.01 19.05 15.63
CA ASN A 181 11.95 18.93 14.17
C ASN A 181 10.83 17.96 13.72
N ALA A 182 10.58 16.88 14.46
CA ALA A 182 9.50 15.94 14.18
C ALA A 182 8.09 16.56 14.38
N LEU A 183 7.92 17.44 15.37
CA LEU A 183 6.72 18.25 15.57
C LEU A 183 6.55 19.31 14.46
N GLU A 184 7.62 20.06 14.14
CA GLU A 184 7.60 21.08 13.09
C GLU A 184 7.30 20.47 11.71
N PHE A 185 7.79 19.26 11.42
CA PHE A 185 7.45 18.52 10.19
C PHE A 185 5.96 18.20 10.09
N LYS A 186 5.29 17.98 11.24
CA LYS A 186 3.84 17.83 11.33
C LYS A 186 3.10 19.17 11.37
N SER A 187 3.77 20.28 11.04
CA SER A 187 3.24 21.64 11.08
C SER A 187 2.76 22.08 12.47
N VAL A 188 3.27 21.46 13.53
CA VAL A 188 3.05 21.91 14.92
C VAL A 188 4.01 23.06 15.20
N GLU A 189 3.48 24.24 15.52
CA GLU A 189 4.28 25.39 15.89
C GLU A 189 4.86 25.19 17.30
N VAL A 190 6.19 25.05 17.40
CA VAL A 190 6.87 24.87 18.68
C VAL A 190 7.43 26.21 19.17
N PRO A 191 6.91 26.79 20.29
CA PRO A 191 7.35 28.09 20.80
C PRO A 191 8.62 28.00 21.65
N VAL A 192 9.16 26.78 21.80
CA VAL A 192 10.31 26.48 22.67
C VAL A 192 11.60 26.46 21.84
N LYS A 193 12.61 27.14 22.35
CA LYS A 193 14.00 27.07 21.89
C LYS A 193 14.82 26.23 22.86
N VAL A 194 15.75 25.45 22.32
CA VAL A 194 16.67 24.62 23.09
C VAL A 194 18.11 25.03 22.80
N ASP A 195 18.85 25.33 23.86
CA ASP A 195 20.27 25.64 23.85
C ASP A 195 21.05 24.65 24.74
N PHE A 196 22.38 24.68 24.64
CA PHE A 196 23.28 23.85 25.46
C PHE A 196 24.28 24.76 26.18
N ASP A 197 24.23 24.78 27.51
CA ASP A 197 25.11 25.59 28.35
C ASP A 197 25.67 24.79 29.53
N GLY A 198 26.98 24.86 29.74
CA GLY A 198 27.65 24.25 30.90
C GLY A 198 27.41 22.75 31.09
N GLY A 199 27.17 21.98 30.04
CA GLY A 199 26.85 20.55 30.14
C GLY A 199 25.38 20.25 30.46
N LYS A 200 24.47 21.20 30.24
CA LYS A 200 23.03 21.03 30.43
C LYS A 200 22.24 21.53 29.23
N VAL A 201 21.13 20.85 28.98
CA VAL A 201 20.11 21.30 28.02
C VAL A 201 19.27 22.39 28.69
N VAL A 202 19.18 23.55 28.04
CA VAL A 202 18.45 24.72 28.54
C VAL A 202 17.26 24.99 27.63
N TYR A 203 16.08 25.15 28.24
CA TYR A 203 14.83 25.42 27.54
C TYR A 203 14.42 26.86 27.78
N SER A 204 14.12 27.57 26.70
CA SER A 204 13.62 28.95 26.73
C SER A 204 12.48 29.12 25.72
N PHE A 205 11.68 30.18 25.86
CA PHE A 205 10.71 30.53 24.83
C PHE A 205 11.37 31.36 23.73
N LYS A 206 10.92 31.18 22.48
CA LYS A 206 11.34 31.96 21.32
C LYS A 206 10.89 33.42 21.48
N GLU A 207 11.77 34.37 21.18
CA GLU A 207 11.51 35.82 21.36
C GLU A 207 10.56 36.41 20.31
N ASP A 208 10.43 35.75 19.16
CA ASP A 208 9.64 36.16 18.00
C ASP A 208 8.19 35.63 18.02
N VAL A 209 7.83 34.80 19.01
CA VAL A 209 6.49 34.23 19.15
C VAL A 209 5.65 35.03 20.15
N ASN A 210 4.42 35.39 19.77
CA ASN A 210 3.47 35.98 20.71
C ASN A 210 2.89 34.89 21.62
N LEU A 211 3.59 34.60 22.71
CA LEU A 211 3.26 33.50 23.63
C LEU A 211 1.84 33.58 24.17
N ASN A 212 1.33 34.77 24.47
CA ASN A 212 -0.03 34.93 25.00
C ASN A 212 -1.10 34.49 23.98
N LEU A 213 -0.89 34.79 22.70
CA LEU A 213 -1.77 34.32 21.62
C LEU A 213 -1.60 32.81 21.42
N TRP A 214 -0.35 32.35 21.36
CA TRP A 214 -0.03 30.94 21.15
C TRP A 214 -0.64 30.01 22.22
N PHE A 215 -0.49 30.35 23.50
CA PHE A 215 -1.08 29.59 24.62
C PHE A 215 -2.61 29.53 24.53
N LYS A 216 -3.24 30.63 24.10
CA LYS A 216 -4.69 30.70 23.92
C LYS A 216 -5.15 29.81 22.76
N ASP A 217 -4.45 29.86 21.63
CA ASP A 217 -4.80 29.11 20.43
C ASP A 217 -4.59 27.58 20.62
N HIS A 218 -3.67 27.19 21.50
CA HIS A 218 -3.37 25.79 21.83
C HIS A 218 -4.01 25.31 23.14
N PHE A 219 -4.88 26.11 23.77
CA PHE A 219 -5.60 25.79 25.01
C PHE A 219 -4.67 25.36 26.18
N MET A 220 -3.47 25.94 26.26
CA MET A 220 -2.46 25.64 27.29
C MET A 220 -2.35 26.77 28.33
N SER A 221 -1.89 26.43 29.54
CA SER A 221 -1.67 27.43 30.60
C SER A 221 -0.40 28.27 30.33
N PRO A 222 -0.46 29.61 30.42
CA PRO A 222 0.70 30.49 30.19
C PRO A 222 1.77 30.38 31.28
N ASP A 223 1.46 29.76 32.43
CA ASP A 223 2.41 29.55 33.53
C ASP A 223 3.29 28.29 33.34
N LEU A 224 3.05 27.50 32.29
CA LEU A 224 3.82 26.29 32.03
C LEU A 224 5.29 26.65 31.68
N PRO A 225 6.28 26.00 32.31
CA PRO A 225 7.66 26.18 31.92
C PRO A 225 7.90 25.60 30.51
N PRO A 226 8.87 26.13 29.74
CA PRO A 226 9.07 25.76 28.34
C PRO A 226 9.19 24.24 28.09
N LYS A 227 9.87 23.51 28.99
CA LYS A 227 10.02 22.06 28.87
C LYS A 227 8.68 21.31 28.99
N GLU A 228 7.81 21.74 29.89
CA GLU A 228 6.49 21.11 30.08
C GLU A 228 5.56 21.40 28.89
N VAL A 229 5.65 22.60 28.30
CA VAL A 229 4.95 22.89 27.02
C VAL A 229 5.39 21.90 25.94
N LEU A 230 6.69 21.67 25.80
CA LEU A 230 7.21 20.71 24.82
C LEU A 230 6.75 19.28 25.12
N ILE A 231 6.72 18.85 26.38
CA ILE A 231 6.23 17.51 26.76
C ILE A 231 4.75 17.35 26.40
N GLN A 232 3.91 18.37 26.66
CA GLN A 232 2.49 18.32 26.28
C GLN A 232 2.31 18.19 24.77
N LEU A 233 3.05 18.97 23.98
CA LEU A 233 3.03 18.85 22.51
C LEU A 233 3.47 17.46 22.03
N ILE A 234 4.52 16.89 22.63
CA ILE A 234 4.98 15.53 22.29
C ILE A 234 3.92 14.49 22.68
N ASN A 235 3.25 14.64 23.83
CA ASN A 235 2.29 13.68 24.33
C ASN A 235 1.02 13.54 23.47
N GLU A 236 0.69 14.53 22.65
CA GLU A 236 -0.39 14.41 21.64
C GLU A 236 -0.13 13.27 20.64
N ASP A 237 1.13 12.95 20.36
CA ASP A 237 1.54 11.85 19.48
C ASP A 237 2.86 11.20 19.93
N GLN A 238 2.89 10.82 21.21
CA GLN A 238 4.11 10.47 21.93
C GLN A 238 4.90 9.33 21.27
N ILE A 239 4.20 8.25 20.91
CA ILE A 239 4.80 7.05 20.32
C ILE A 239 5.50 7.41 19.01
N THR A 240 4.83 8.14 18.12
CA THR A 240 5.39 8.50 16.83
C THR A 240 6.62 9.40 16.99
N ILE A 241 6.57 10.37 17.90
CA ILE A 241 7.72 11.26 18.15
C ILE A 241 8.90 10.49 18.76
N ILE A 242 8.66 9.60 19.73
CA ILE A 242 9.71 8.75 20.32
C ILE A 242 10.35 7.86 19.25
N LYS A 243 9.54 7.20 18.42
CA LYS A 243 10.03 6.38 17.29
C LYS A 243 10.92 7.20 16.35
N LYS A 244 10.50 8.43 15.98
CA LYS A 244 11.30 9.35 15.16
C LYS A 244 12.61 9.74 15.82
N MET A 245 12.63 10.03 17.12
CA MET A 245 13.87 10.32 17.84
C MET A 245 14.82 9.12 17.85
N MET A 246 14.28 7.90 17.96
CA MET A 246 15.00 6.62 17.97
C MET A 246 15.51 6.17 16.61
N GLU A 247 15.16 6.86 15.50
CA GLU A 247 15.85 6.67 14.21
C GLU A 247 17.35 6.93 14.35
N HIS A 248 17.73 7.88 15.22
CA HIS A 248 19.12 8.25 15.44
C HIS A 248 19.83 7.30 16.42
N PRO A 249 21.02 6.75 16.08
CA PRO A 249 21.71 5.76 16.90
C PRO A 249 22.15 6.28 18.27
N ILE A 250 22.48 7.57 18.39
CA ILE A 250 22.82 8.17 19.68
C ILE A 250 21.62 8.14 20.61
N THR A 251 20.43 8.50 20.10
CA THR A 251 19.19 8.44 20.90
C THR A 251 18.93 7.04 21.41
N ARG A 252 19.06 6.00 20.56
CA ARG A 252 18.86 4.61 20.97
C ARG A 252 19.79 4.22 22.13
N GLY A 253 21.07 4.60 22.04
CA GLY A 253 22.04 4.36 23.11
C GLY A 253 21.65 5.05 24.41
N LEU A 254 21.28 6.34 24.36
CA LEU A 254 20.88 7.13 25.52
C LEU A 254 19.59 6.62 26.17
N ILE A 255 18.62 6.18 25.38
CA ILE A 255 17.38 5.57 25.88
C ILE A 255 17.68 4.24 26.54
N TYR A 256 18.51 3.39 25.92
CA TYR A 256 18.88 2.10 26.51
C TYR A 256 19.61 2.27 27.85
N GLU A 257 20.49 3.26 27.94
CA GLU A 257 21.16 3.62 29.20
C GLU A 257 20.13 3.93 30.29
N ILE A 258 19.14 4.78 30.00
CA ILE A 258 18.07 5.12 30.95
C ILE A 258 17.25 3.88 31.36
N VAL A 259 16.87 3.06 30.39
CA VAL A 259 16.06 1.84 30.60
C VAL A 259 16.85 0.82 31.42
N SER A 260 18.12 0.61 31.11
CA SER A 260 19.01 -0.34 31.80
C SER A 260 19.37 0.12 33.21
N GLU A 261 19.68 1.41 33.41
CA GLU A 261 19.89 1.99 34.75
C GLU A 261 18.65 1.84 35.65
N SER A 262 17.46 1.83 35.04
CA SER A 262 16.18 1.66 35.74
C SER A 262 15.79 0.19 35.92
N GLY A 263 16.56 -0.77 35.37
CA GLY A 263 16.29 -2.20 35.45
C GLY A 263 15.09 -2.67 34.60
N LEU A 264 14.72 -1.91 33.57
CA LEU A 264 13.51 -2.11 32.76
C LEU A 264 13.78 -2.80 31.41
N GLN A 265 15.03 -3.18 31.11
CA GLN A 265 15.45 -3.66 29.79
C GLN A 265 14.96 -5.06 29.41
N GLU A 266 14.38 -5.82 30.34
CA GLU A 266 13.89 -7.19 30.11
C GLU A 266 14.98 -8.10 29.49
N ASN A 267 14.66 -8.87 28.44
CA ASN A 267 15.57 -9.72 27.68
C ASN A 267 16.17 -9.03 26.43
N ILE A 268 16.14 -7.69 26.40
CA ILE A 268 16.64 -6.89 25.29
C ILE A 268 18.06 -6.44 25.60
N VAL A 269 18.95 -6.59 24.62
CA VAL A 269 20.34 -6.14 24.66
C VAL A 269 20.60 -5.07 23.61
N LEU A 270 21.60 -4.22 23.86
CA LEU A 270 22.04 -3.19 22.93
C LEU A 270 23.29 -3.63 22.17
N THR A 271 23.10 -4.06 20.92
CA THR A 271 24.19 -4.41 20.02
C THR A 271 24.79 -3.14 19.42
N GLN A 272 26.13 -2.99 19.53
CA GLN A 272 26.81 -1.74 19.18
C GLN A 272 26.94 -1.55 17.66
N TYR A 273 27.11 -2.63 16.91
CA TYR A 273 27.21 -2.65 15.46
C TYR A 273 26.44 -3.86 14.92
N SER A 274 25.49 -3.61 14.02
CA SER A 274 24.74 -4.66 13.33
C SER A 274 24.59 -4.33 11.86
N TYR A 275 24.44 -5.35 11.01
CA TYR A 275 24.09 -5.14 9.61
C TYR A 275 22.60 -4.85 9.50
N LEU A 276 22.24 -3.76 8.80
CA LEU A 276 20.84 -3.44 8.51
C LEU A 276 20.14 -4.59 7.79
N PHE A 277 20.80 -5.14 6.77
CA PHE A 277 20.28 -6.26 5.99
C PHE A 277 20.05 -7.55 6.78
N GLU A 278 20.82 -7.82 7.83
CA GLU A 278 20.58 -8.99 8.69
C GLU A 278 19.31 -8.80 9.52
N GLN A 279 19.05 -7.58 10.02
CA GLN A 279 17.81 -7.26 10.73
C GLN A 279 16.60 -7.37 9.81
N GLU A 280 16.71 -6.86 8.58
CA GLU A 280 15.67 -6.99 7.54
C GLU A 280 15.42 -8.47 7.18
N TYR A 281 16.50 -9.27 7.06
CA TYR A 281 16.39 -10.71 6.84
C TYR A 281 15.66 -11.41 7.99
N LEU A 282 16.07 -11.17 9.24
CA LEU A 282 15.45 -11.79 10.43
C LEU A 282 13.97 -11.39 10.55
N SER A 283 13.65 -10.13 10.27
CA SER A 283 12.27 -9.63 10.23
C SER A 283 11.44 -10.34 9.16
N ALA A 284 11.94 -10.42 7.92
CA ALA A 284 11.28 -11.13 6.82
C ALA A 284 11.09 -12.63 7.13
N LYS A 285 12.14 -13.29 7.62
CA LYS A 285 12.12 -14.72 7.97
C LYS A 285 11.11 -15.00 9.07
N ARG A 286 11.06 -14.16 10.11
CA ARG A 286 10.05 -14.24 11.19
C ARG A 286 8.64 -14.17 10.64
N THR A 287 8.35 -13.19 9.78
CA THR A 287 7.03 -13.06 9.13
C THR A 287 6.68 -14.34 8.36
N PHE A 288 7.61 -14.86 7.55
CA PHE A 288 7.35 -16.06 6.75
C PHE A 288 7.19 -17.34 7.57
N MET A 289 7.96 -17.51 8.65
CA MET A 289 7.82 -18.62 9.59
C MET A 289 6.48 -18.58 10.33
N LYS A 290 6.04 -17.38 10.77
CA LYS A 290 4.71 -17.21 11.36
C LYS A 290 3.63 -17.62 10.35
N ALA A 291 3.78 -17.25 9.07
CA ALA A 291 2.82 -17.56 8.01
C ALA A 291 2.81 -19.03 7.56
N ASN A 292 3.96 -19.69 7.64
CA ASN A 292 4.18 -21.00 7.04
C ASN A 292 4.97 -21.89 7.98
N SER A 293 4.33 -22.91 8.56
CA SER A 293 4.97 -23.90 9.42
C SER A 293 6.07 -24.73 8.73
N GLU A 294 6.09 -24.75 7.39
CA GLU A 294 7.12 -25.40 6.57
C GLU A 294 8.41 -24.55 6.47
N ILE A 295 8.29 -23.23 6.71
CA ILE A 295 9.43 -22.31 6.74
C ILE A 295 10.02 -22.33 8.14
N SER A 296 11.34 -22.47 8.21
CA SER A 296 12.10 -22.46 9.47
C SER A 296 13.37 -21.62 9.32
N MET A 297 14.03 -21.27 10.42
CA MET A 297 15.31 -20.54 10.36
C MET A 297 16.38 -21.27 9.51
N ASN A 298 16.23 -22.58 9.27
CA ASN A 298 17.17 -23.39 8.50
C ASN A 298 16.77 -23.61 7.04
N SER A 299 15.55 -23.23 6.64
CA SER A 299 15.11 -23.34 5.23
C SER A 299 15.79 -22.29 4.35
N THR A 300 16.09 -22.64 3.10
CA THR A 300 16.75 -21.75 2.12
C THR A 300 15.76 -20.76 1.50
N ALA A 301 16.27 -19.66 0.93
CA ALA A 301 15.42 -18.69 0.21
C ALA A 301 14.63 -19.33 -0.95
N GLU A 302 15.22 -20.30 -1.63
CA GLU A 302 14.56 -21.07 -2.69
C GLU A 302 13.36 -21.86 -2.14
N GLN A 303 13.58 -22.58 -1.04
CA GLN A 303 12.52 -23.35 -0.37
C GLN A 303 11.40 -22.43 0.14
N ASP A 304 11.76 -21.29 0.73
CA ASP A 304 10.79 -20.31 1.19
C ASP A 304 9.97 -19.74 0.03
N PHE A 305 10.64 -19.36 -1.06
CA PHE A 305 9.98 -18.86 -2.27
C PHE A 305 9.04 -19.92 -2.86
N ALA A 306 9.50 -21.17 -2.99
CA ALA A 306 8.71 -22.27 -3.50
C ALA A 306 7.47 -22.53 -2.63
N VAL A 307 7.60 -22.52 -1.30
CA VAL A 307 6.46 -22.68 -0.37
C VAL A 307 5.45 -21.55 -0.56
N MET A 308 5.90 -20.30 -0.65
CA MET A 308 5.02 -19.15 -0.85
C MET A 308 4.36 -19.15 -2.23
N PHE A 309 5.11 -19.39 -3.29
CA PHE A 309 4.60 -19.45 -4.67
C PHE A 309 3.57 -20.57 -4.84
N ARG A 310 3.89 -21.77 -4.35
CA ARG A 310 3.01 -22.95 -4.38
C ARG A 310 1.66 -22.66 -3.73
N LYS A 311 1.65 -21.99 -2.56
CA LYS A 311 0.42 -21.77 -1.79
C LYS A 311 -0.48 -20.71 -2.40
N ASN A 312 0.09 -19.74 -3.11
CA ASN A 312 -0.64 -18.52 -3.43
C ASN A 312 -0.76 -18.19 -4.93
N SER A 313 0.25 -18.49 -5.75
CA SER A 313 0.36 -17.91 -7.10
C SER A 313 0.63 -18.90 -8.22
N PHE A 314 0.90 -20.18 -7.90
CA PHE A 314 1.26 -21.19 -8.91
C PHE A 314 0.16 -21.41 -9.95
N LYS A 315 -1.10 -21.52 -9.52
CA LYS A 315 -2.25 -21.68 -10.44
C LYS A 315 -2.41 -20.45 -11.35
N ASN A 316 -2.44 -19.26 -10.75
CA ASN A 316 -2.66 -18.00 -11.48
C ASN A 316 -1.61 -17.79 -12.57
N LEU A 317 -0.35 -18.18 -12.33
CA LEU A 317 0.71 -18.09 -13.32
C LEU A 317 0.42 -18.95 -14.56
N LEU A 318 -0.10 -20.16 -14.37
CA LEU A 318 -0.30 -21.11 -15.46
C LEU A 318 -1.53 -20.76 -16.33
N ILE A 319 -2.54 -20.07 -15.77
CA ILE A 319 -3.75 -19.63 -16.49
C ILE A 319 -3.66 -18.20 -17.04
N LYS A 320 -2.54 -17.51 -16.81
CA LYS A 320 -2.38 -16.10 -17.16
C LYS A 320 -2.47 -15.87 -18.67
N ASP A 321 -3.30 -14.92 -19.09
CA ASP A 321 -3.28 -14.36 -20.45
C ASP A 321 -1.96 -13.62 -20.65
N ILE A 322 -1.10 -14.17 -21.51
CA ILE A 322 0.29 -13.76 -21.70
C ILE A 322 0.49 -12.90 -22.95
N GLY A 323 -0.59 -12.62 -23.70
CA GLY A 323 -0.53 -11.85 -24.95
C GLY A 323 0.30 -12.54 -26.06
N GLU A 324 0.30 -11.98 -27.27
CA GLU A 324 1.04 -12.56 -28.42
C GLU A 324 2.57 -12.28 -28.40
N GLU A 325 3.07 -11.45 -27.47
CA GLU A 325 4.45 -10.92 -27.49
C GLU A 325 5.42 -11.54 -26.45
N GLN A 326 5.04 -12.58 -25.68
CA GLN A 326 5.94 -13.21 -24.71
C GLN A 326 6.73 -14.41 -25.28
N ASP A 327 8.04 -14.46 -24.97
CA ASP A 327 8.95 -15.53 -25.41
C ASP A 327 8.83 -16.85 -24.60
N VAL A 328 8.22 -16.84 -23.41
CA VAL A 328 8.14 -18.01 -22.51
C VAL A 328 6.71 -18.22 -22.02
N ILE A 329 6.18 -19.42 -22.25
CA ILE A 329 4.82 -19.82 -21.87
C ILE A 329 4.93 -20.80 -20.67
N PRO A 330 4.54 -20.40 -19.45
CA PRO A 330 4.76 -21.19 -18.23
C PRO A 330 4.25 -22.63 -18.31
N VAL A 331 3.04 -22.82 -18.83
CA VAL A 331 2.42 -24.15 -18.92
C VAL A 331 3.13 -25.05 -19.94
N GLU A 332 3.60 -24.49 -21.04
CA GLU A 332 4.33 -25.24 -22.07
C GLU A 332 5.68 -25.74 -21.55
N GLU A 333 6.42 -24.86 -20.84
CA GLU A 333 7.69 -25.21 -20.21
C GLU A 333 7.52 -26.25 -19.10
N LEU A 334 6.44 -26.16 -18.33
CA LEU A 334 6.15 -27.16 -17.31
C LEU A 334 5.85 -28.52 -17.94
N LEU A 335 5.03 -28.57 -19.00
CA LEU A 335 4.77 -29.81 -19.75
C LEU A 335 6.07 -30.39 -20.36
N LYS A 336 7.03 -29.55 -20.76
CA LYS A 336 8.36 -30.01 -21.23
C LYS A 336 9.15 -30.73 -20.13
N ILE A 337 9.14 -30.24 -18.89
CA ILE A 337 9.76 -30.93 -17.74
C ILE A 337 9.06 -32.26 -17.49
N LEU A 338 7.73 -32.26 -17.63
CA LEU A 338 6.90 -33.41 -17.37
C LEU A 338 6.83 -34.41 -18.55
N LYS A 339 7.61 -34.22 -19.63
CA LYS A 339 7.56 -35.06 -20.87
C LYS A 339 7.77 -36.56 -20.70
N HIS A 340 8.29 -37.01 -19.56
CA HIS A 340 8.45 -38.44 -19.26
C HIS A 340 7.33 -38.99 -18.36
N ASP A 341 6.41 -38.13 -17.95
CA ASP A 341 5.19 -38.47 -17.24
C ASP A 341 4.09 -38.75 -18.26
N LYS A 342 3.57 -39.99 -18.25
CA LYS A 342 2.58 -40.46 -19.23
C LYS A 342 1.27 -39.68 -19.19
N LEU A 343 0.95 -38.97 -18.10
CA LEU A 343 -0.24 -38.11 -18.05
C LEU A 343 0.03 -36.77 -18.73
N ALA A 344 1.20 -36.18 -18.52
CA ALA A 344 1.58 -34.93 -19.17
C ALA A 344 1.81 -35.09 -20.68
N GLU A 345 2.25 -36.27 -21.15
CA GLU A 345 2.37 -36.59 -22.59
C GLU A 345 1.03 -36.51 -23.34
N LYS A 346 -0.11 -36.64 -22.65
CA LYS A 346 -1.45 -36.59 -23.24
C LYS A 346 -2.04 -35.18 -23.32
N ILE A 347 -1.40 -34.20 -22.67
CA ILE A 347 -1.89 -32.82 -22.60
C ILE A 347 -1.23 -32.00 -23.71
N ASN A 348 -2.07 -31.54 -24.63
CA ASN A 348 -1.70 -30.63 -25.71
C ASN A 348 -2.01 -29.18 -25.33
N PHE A 349 -1.17 -28.28 -25.80
CA PHE A 349 -1.25 -26.84 -25.55
C PHE A 349 -1.52 -26.10 -26.87
N GLU A 350 -2.54 -25.23 -26.88
CA GLU A 350 -2.79 -24.26 -27.95
C GLU A 350 -2.88 -22.84 -27.37
N ASN A 351 -2.24 -21.87 -28.03
CA ASN A 351 -2.40 -20.45 -27.75
C ASN A 351 -3.37 -19.85 -28.77
N ALA A 352 -4.57 -19.48 -28.35
CA ALA A 352 -5.58 -18.89 -29.21
C ALA A 352 -5.91 -17.46 -28.74
N SER A 353 -5.42 -16.45 -29.47
CA SER A 353 -5.69 -15.03 -29.21
C SER A 353 -5.27 -14.55 -27.79
N GLY A 354 -4.17 -15.08 -27.25
CA GLY A 354 -3.66 -14.74 -25.91
C GLY A 354 -4.15 -15.66 -24.79
N VAL A 355 -5.17 -16.48 -25.05
CA VAL A 355 -5.72 -17.41 -24.06
C VAL A 355 -5.04 -18.78 -24.21
N VAL A 356 -4.55 -19.29 -23.08
CA VAL A 356 -4.04 -20.65 -22.94
C VAL A 356 -5.22 -21.63 -23.01
N VAL A 357 -5.21 -22.56 -23.96
CA VAL A 357 -6.18 -23.65 -24.07
C VAL A 357 -5.44 -24.97 -23.99
N LEU A 358 -5.83 -25.83 -23.05
CA LEU A 358 -5.28 -27.17 -22.90
C LEU A 358 -6.27 -28.22 -23.41
N THR A 359 -5.80 -29.24 -24.11
CA THR A 359 -6.61 -30.33 -24.65
C THR A 359 -5.98 -31.70 -24.34
N ASN A 360 -6.78 -32.76 -24.29
CA ASN A 360 -6.30 -34.13 -24.05
C ASN A 360 -6.55 -35.00 -25.30
N GLU A 361 -5.57 -35.78 -25.74
CA GLU A 361 -5.63 -36.60 -26.97
C GLU A 361 -6.69 -37.71 -26.97
N GLU A 362 -7.17 -38.17 -25.81
CA GLU A 362 -8.07 -39.33 -25.71
C GLU A 362 -9.58 -38.97 -25.61
N GLU A 363 -9.97 -37.76 -25.22
CA GLU A 363 -11.37 -37.46 -24.82
C GLU A 363 -12.00 -36.12 -25.30
N GLY A 364 -11.29 -35.29 -26.07
CA GLY A 364 -11.83 -33.97 -26.48
C GLY A 364 -11.69 -32.90 -25.39
N ILE A 365 -12.10 -31.67 -25.72
CA ILE A 365 -11.78 -30.44 -24.97
C ILE A 365 -12.24 -30.55 -23.50
N TYR A 366 -11.28 -30.62 -22.57
CA TYR A 366 -11.49 -30.48 -21.12
C TYR A 366 -11.50 -29.00 -20.71
N ASP A 367 -12.04 -28.71 -19.51
CA ASP A 367 -11.85 -27.42 -18.86
C ASP A 367 -10.35 -27.17 -18.60
N THR A 368 -9.84 -26.05 -19.10
CA THR A 368 -8.43 -25.67 -18.99
C THR A 368 -8.00 -25.56 -17.52
N GLU A 369 -8.87 -25.11 -16.61
CA GLU A 369 -8.52 -25.01 -15.19
C GLU A 369 -8.30 -26.38 -14.53
N ALA A 370 -9.11 -27.38 -14.89
CA ALA A 370 -9.00 -28.73 -14.34
C ALA A 370 -7.68 -29.41 -14.77
N LEU A 371 -7.24 -29.19 -16.02
CA LEU A 371 -5.96 -29.68 -16.53
C LEU A 371 -4.77 -28.92 -15.92
N ILE A 372 -4.90 -27.62 -15.64
CA ILE A 372 -3.86 -26.84 -14.94
C ILE A 372 -3.60 -27.40 -13.56
N ASP A 373 -4.67 -27.62 -12.79
CA ASP A 373 -4.53 -28.13 -11.44
C ASP A 373 -4.00 -29.57 -11.43
N GLU A 374 -4.18 -30.36 -12.50
CA GLU A 374 -3.56 -31.68 -12.72
C GLU A 374 -2.05 -31.54 -13.00
N ILE A 375 -1.66 -30.61 -13.85
CA ILE A 375 -0.25 -30.31 -14.14
C ILE A 375 0.47 -29.87 -12.84
N ILE A 376 -0.13 -29.00 -12.04
CA ILE A 376 0.41 -28.59 -10.72
C ILE A 376 0.59 -29.80 -9.83
N ASN A 377 -0.42 -30.66 -9.80
CA ASN A 377 -0.48 -31.85 -9.00
C ASN A 377 0.68 -32.82 -9.31
N ILE A 378 0.91 -33.08 -10.61
CA ILE A 378 2.02 -33.88 -11.17
C ILE A 378 3.35 -33.25 -10.78
N THR A 379 3.45 -31.94 -10.94
CA THR A 379 4.66 -31.18 -10.65
C THR A 379 5.06 -31.33 -9.18
N LEU A 380 4.09 -31.20 -8.25
CA LEU A 380 4.35 -31.24 -6.82
C LEU A 380 4.74 -32.63 -6.31
N HIS A 381 4.10 -33.70 -6.80
CA HIS A 381 4.46 -35.05 -6.33
C HIS A 381 5.80 -35.51 -6.95
N ASN A 382 6.10 -35.18 -8.20
CA ASN A 382 7.39 -35.51 -8.82
C ASN A 382 8.54 -34.65 -8.25
N ASN A 383 8.27 -33.77 -7.28
CA ASN A 383 9.18 -32.76 -6.73
C ASN A 383 9.83 -31.90 -7.83
N LYS A 384 9.07 -31.60 -8.88
CA LYS A 384 9.51 -30.83 -10.05
C LYS A 384 9.28 -29.34 -9.92
N LEU A 385 8.66 -28.87 -8.83
CA LEU A 385 8.42 -27.43 -8.64
C LEU A 385 9.74 -26.64 -8.62
N GLU A 386 10.75 -27.12 -7.91
CA GLU A 386 12.07 -26.45 -7.88
C GLU A 386 12.77 -26.52 -9.25
N GLU A 387 12.61 -27.61 -9.99
CA GLU A 387 13.11 -27.75 -11.37
C GLU A 387 12.41 -26.78 -12.33
N PHE A 388 11.09 -26.61 -12.21
CA PHE A 388 10.30 -25.64 -12.96
C PHE A 388 10.70 -24.20 -12.63
N LEU A 389 10.82 -23.91 -11.34
CA LEU A 389 11.35 -22.64 -10.84
C LEU A 389 12.83 -22.44 -11.15
N SER A 390 13.54 -23.44 -11.68
CA SER A 390 14.91 -23.26 -12.17
C SER A 390 14.99 -22.99 -13.68
N LEU A 391 13.86 -23.07 -14.42
CA LEU A 391 13.85 -22.83 -15.86
C LEU A 391 14.07 -21.36 -16.20
N THR A 392 14.73 -21.12 -17.34
CA THR A 392 14.97 -19.75 -17.82
C THR A 392 13.64 -19.04 -18.10
N GLY A 393 13.45 -17.86 -17.50
CA GLY A 393 12.24 -17.03 -17.64
C GLY A 393 11.14 -17.30 -16.61
N ILE A 394 11.01 -18.52 -16.09
CA ILE A 394 9.93 -18.90 -15.15
C ILE A 394 10.00 -18.15 -13.81
N PRO A 395 11.16 -18.03 -13.12
CA PRO A 395 11.25 -17.24 -11.89
C PRO A 395 10.66 -15.84 -12.00
N ALA A 396 10.95 -15.14 -13.10
CA ALA A 396 10.51 -13.76 -13.29
C ALA A 396 9.00 -13.67 -13.43
N LEU A 397 8.40 -14.60 -14.18
CA LEU A 397 6.96 -14.69 -14.32
C LEU A 397 6.29 -15.08 -12.99
N ALA A 398 6.87 -16.03 -12.25
CA ALA A 398 6.40 -16.43 -10.92
C ALA A 398 6.44 -15.26 -9.92
N GLN A 399 7.53 -14.51 -9.86
CA GLN A 399 7.65 -13.34 -9.00
C GLN A 399 6.67 -12.23 -9.41
N SER A 400 6.49 -11.99 -10.72
CA SER A 400 5.50 -11.03 -11.23
C SER A 400 4.08 -11.41 -10.83
N GLN A 401 3.73 -12.70 -10.93
CA GLN A 401 2.41 -13.17 -10.53
C GLN A 401 2.17 -13.01 -9.02
N MET A 402 3.17 -13.31 -8.20
CA MET A 402 3.09 -13.11 -6.75
C MET A 402 2.83 -11.65 -6.39
N ILE A 403 3.46 -10.70 -7.08
CA ILE A 403 3.22 -9.27 -6.87
C ILE A 403 1.79 -8.87 -7.26
N GLU A 404 1.27 -9.38 -8.38
CA GLU A 404 -0.12 -9.15 -8.81
C GLU A 404 -1.13 -9.71 -7.79
N ASP A 405 -0.81 -10.85 -7.19
CA ASP A 405 -1.60 -11.46 -6.12
C ASP A 405 -1.40 -10.76 -4.75
N GLY A 406 -0.62 -9.67 -4.70
CA GLY A 406 -0.39 -8.86 -3.50
C GLY A 406 0.67 -9.41 -2.53
N ILE A 407 1.54 -10.32 -2.98
CA ILE A 407 2.54 -11.00 -2.17
C ILE A 407 3.95 -10.49 -2.48
N ASN A 408 4.56 -9.82 -1.51
CA ASN A 408 5.97 -9.44 -1.56
C ASN A 408 6.84 -10.52 -0.91
N THR A 409 7.58 -11.28 -1.73
CA THR A 409 8.43 -12.38 -1.25
C THR A 409 9.67 -11.93 -0.51
N LYS A 410 10.07 -10.65 -0.62
CA LYS A 410 11.38 -10.15 -0.14
C LYS A 410 12.57 -11.02 -0.60
N ILE A 411 12.40 -11.84 -1.64
CA ILE A 411 13.39 -12.77 -2.20
C ILE A 411 13.60 -12.39 -3.66
N SER A 412 14.86 -12.17 -4.02
CA SER A 412 15.28 -11.93 -5.39
C SER A 412 15.58 -13.25 -6.08
N ILE A 413 15.35 -13.26 -7.39
CA ILE A 413 15.58 -14.38 -8.31
C ILE A 413 16.65 -14.05 -9.34
N ALA A 414 17.19 -12.82 -9.34
CA ALA A 414 18.01 -12.30 -10.42
C ALA A 414 19.34 -13.06 -10.60
N ASN A 415 19.89 -13.61 -9.51
CA ASN A 415 21.14 -14.37 -9.48
C ASN A 415 20.97 -15.65 -8.65
N GLY A 416 19.89 -16.39 -8.90
CA GLY A 416 19.41 -17.45 -8.01
C GLY A 416 18.53 -16.90 -6.89
N TYR A 417 17.94 -17.81 -6.11
CA TYR A 417 17.06 -17.47 -5.00
C TYR A 417 17.87 -17.03 -3.78
N GLU A 418 17.73 -15.77 -3.41
CA GLU A 418 18.33 -15.23 -2.20
C GLU A 418 17.50 -14.05 -1.68
N TYR A 419 17.42 -13.93 -0.36
CA TYR A 419 16.74 -12.80 0.27
C TYR A 419 17.28 -11.49 -0.27
N THR A 420 16.40 -10.56 -0.62
CA THR A 420 16.76 -9.24 -1.16
C THR A 420 17.73 -8.52 -0.23
N SER A 421 17.52 -8.62 1.09
CA SER A 421 18.41 -8.08 2.11
C SER A 421 19.78 -8.79 2.13
N ILE A 422 19.83 -10.12 2.08
CA ILE A 422 21.11 -10.88 2.05
C ILE A 422 21.90 -10.61 0.76
N ASN A 423 21.23 -10.53 -0.39
CA ASN A 423 21.84 -10.06 -1.63
C ASN A 423 22.40 -8.65 -1.48
N GLY A 424 21.65 -7.75 -0.85
CA GLY A 424 22.10 -6.41 -0.51
C GLY A 424 23.37 -6.42 0.35
N LEU A 425 23.43 -7.28 1.36
CA LEU A 425 24.59 -7.45 2.23
C LEU A 425 25.80 -7.94 1.45
N ASN A 426 25.65 -9.02 0.69
CA ASN A 426 26.72 -9.60 -0.11
C ASN A 426 27.27 -8.60 -1.14
N GLN A 427 26.38 -7.86 -1.79
CA GLN A 427 26.75 -6.80 -2.73
C GLN A 427 27.48 -5.66 -2.03
N TRP A 428 26.99 -5.21 -0.87
CA TRP A 428 27.62 -4.16 -0.08
C TRP A 428 29.02 -4.56 0.42
N LEU A 429 29.19 -5.79 0.90
CA LEU A 429 30.49 -6.34 1.32
C LEU A 429 31.47 -6.34 0.15
N LYS A 430 31.03 -6.82 -1.03
CA LYS A 430 31.82 -6.84 -2.27
C LYS A 430 32.22 -5.43 -2.71
N ASP A 431 31.29 -4.48 -2.74
CA ASP A 431 31.54 -3.09 -3.12
C ASP A 431 32.51 -2.40 -2.15
N ASN A 432 32.49 -2.83 -0.89
CA ASN A 432 33.41 -2.35 0.13
C ASN A 432 34.73 -3.11 0.24
N LYS A 433 34.89 -4.21 -0.51
CA LYS A 433 36.04 -5.11 -0.45
C LYS A 433 36.23 -5.73 0.94
N VAL A 434 35.12 -6.04 1.61
CA VAL A 434 35.07 -6.73 2.89
C VAL A 434 34.78 -8.21 2.62
N GLU A 435 35.46 -9.10 3.34
CA GLU A 435 35.27 -10.54 3.19
C GLU A 435 33.90 -10.99 3.73
N SER A 436 33.28 -11.96 3.07
CA SER A 436 32.02 -12.55 3.52
C SER A 436 32.17 -13.17 4.91
N GLY A 437 31.15 -12.99 5.77
CA GLY A 437 31.17 -13.48 7.16
C GLY A 437 31.93 -12.60 8.15
N THR A 438 32.45 -11.45 7.73
CA THR A 438 33.05 -10.45 8.64
C THR A 438 31.97 -9.86 9.56
N SER A 439 32.27 -9.73 10.85
CA SER A 439 31.36 -9.07 11.81
C SER A 439 31.08 -7.62 11.41
N ALA A 440 29.90 -7.08 11.75
CA ALA A 440 29.56 -5.70 11.42
C ALA A 440 30.57 -4.68 12.00
N GLN A 441 31.10 -4.95 13.21
CA GLN A 441 32.13 -4.12 13.83
C GLN A 441 33.45 -4.14 13.04
N ASP A 442 33.93 -5.32 12.64
CA ASP A 442 35.18 -5.45 11.89
C ASP A 442 35.03 -4.89 10.47
N ALA A 443 33.87 -5.08 9.84
CA ALA A 443 33.56 -4.48 8.55
C ALA A 443 33.54 -2.95 8.64
N PHE A 444 32.93 -2.39 9.69
CA PHE A 444 32.98 -0.95 9.96
C PHE A 444 34.44 -0.47 10.06
N ALA A 445 35.27 -1.16 10.85
CA ALA A 445 36.69 -0.82 11.01
C ALA A 445 37.48 -0.92 9.70
N GLN A 446 37.23 -1.93 8.87
CA GLN A 446 37.86 -2.08 7.55
C GLN A 446 37.46 -0.94 6.60
N VAL A 447 36.18 -0.55 6.60
CA VAL A 447 35.69 0.55 5.76
C VAL A 447 36.24 1.90 6.24
N VAL A 448 36.28 2.14 7.56
CA VAL A 448 36.95 3.30 8.17
C VAL A 448 38.41 3.38 7.71
N LYS A 449 39.14 2.26 7.73
CA LYS A 449 40.53 2.19 7.28
C LYS A 449 40.67 2.40 5.77
N LYS A 450 39.76 1.88 4.94
CA LYS A 450 39.72 2.10 3.49
C LYS A 450 39.66 3.60 3.17
N TYR A 451 38.84 4.36 3.90
CA TYR A 451 38.71 5.81 3.74
C TYR A 451 39.64 6.63 4.61
N ASP A 452 40.57 6.00 5.34
CA ASP A 452 41.60 6.67 6.18
C ASP A 452 40.99 7.78 7.04
N LEU A 453 39.87 7.46 7.69
CA LEU A 453 39.21 8.39 8.59
C LEU A 453 40.01 8.46 9.89
N ASP A 454 40.11 9.67 10.45
CA ASP A 454 40.84 9.91 11.69
C ASP A 454 40.32 9.02 12.83
N GLU A 455 41.25 8.32 13.48
CA GLU A 455 40.96 7.43 14.61
C GLU A 455 40.33 8.18 15.78
N SER A 456 40.63 9.47 15.95
CA SER A 456 40.10 10.34 17.02
C SER A 456 38.59 10.58 16.93
N LEU A 457 38.01 10.45 15.73
CA LEU A 457 36.57 10.64 15.52
C LEU A 457 35.76 9.56 16.23
N SER A 458 34.62 9.95 16.80
CA SER A 458 33.66 8.99 17.34
C SER A 458 33.10 8.08 16.23
N ARG A 459 32.55 6.94 16.62
CA ARG A 459 31.84 6.04 15.67
C ARG A 459 30.65 6.72 14.97
N TYR A 460 30.03 7.71 15.60
CA TYR A 460 28.89 8.45 15.04
C TYR A 460 29.36 9.42 13.95
N GLU A 461 30.44 10.16 14.20
CA GLU A 461 31.09 11.01 13.19
C GLU A 461 31.58 10.19 12.00
N LYS A 462 32.24 9.05 12.27
CA LYS A 462 32.67 8.10 11.24
C LYS A 462 31.49 7.60 10.40
N LEU A 463 30.36 7.22 11.02
CA LEU A 463 29.16 6.79 10.30
C LEU A 463 28.59 7.89 9.39
N GLY A 464 28.52 9.13 9.88
CA GLY A 464 28.05 10.26 9.06
C GLY A 464 28.93 10.50 7.83
N VAL A 465 30.26 10.48 8.00
CA VAL A 465 31.20 10.63 6.87
C VAL A 465 31.09 9.45 5.89
N LEU A 466 30.95 8.22 6.40
CA LEU A 466 30.76 7.04 5.55
C LEU A 466 29.44 7.08 4.78
N SER A 467 28.40 7.70 5.32
CA SER A 467 27.12 7.92 4.64
C SER A 467 27.29 8.85 3.44
N ILE A 468 28.07 9.92 3.56
CA ILE A 468 28.42 10.79 2.43
C ILE A 468 29.18 10.00 1.35
N TYR A 469 30.20 9.23 1.74
CA TYR A 469 30.93 8.38 0.79
C TYR A 469 30.02 7.37 0.09
N ASN A 470 29.07 6.77 0.82
CA ASN A 470 28.11 5.83 0.28
C ASN A 470 27.27 6.45 -0.85
N GLU A 471 26.73 7.65 -0.62
CA GLU A 471 25.91 8.34 -1.64
C GLU A 471 26.75 8.77 -2.86
N ILE A 472 27.97 9.29 -2.65
CA ILE A 472 28.88 9.64 -3.75
C ILE A 472 29.25 8.41 -4.60
N ASN A 473 29.48 7.26 -3.95
CA ASN A 473 29.84 6.03 -4.65
C ASN A 473 28.68 5.44 -5.45
N LYS A 474 27.44 5.48 -4.92
CA LYS A 474 26.22 5.02 -5.62
C LYS A 474 26.00 5.72 -6.97
N GLN A 475 26.46 6.97 -7.11
CA GLN A 475 26.21 7.78 -8.32
C GLN A 475 26.89 7.27 -9.60
N GLY A 476 27.85 6.34 -9.51
CA GLY A 476 28.45 5.70 -10.68
C GLY A 476 29.08 6.69 -11.68
N HIS A 477 28.75 6.54 -12.97
CA HIS A 477 29.26 7.35 -14.10
C HIS A 477 28.58 8.73 -14.25
N LEU A 478 27.51 9.01 -13.49
CA LEU A 478 26.77 10.28 -13.53
C LEU A 478 27.37 11.31 -12.57
N ALA A 479 28.70 11.40 -12.50
CA ALA A 479 29.41 12.22 -11.52
C ALA A 479 29.13 13.73 -11.60
N TYR A 480 28.49 14.19 -12.67
CA TYR A 480 28.13 15.60 -12.89
C TYR A 480 26.72 15.97 -12.39
N VAL A 481 25.89 15.00 -12.02
CA VAL A 481 24.56 15.24 -11.46
C VAL A 481 24.73 15.58 -9.97
N PRO A 482 24.02 16.58 -9.39
CA PRO A 482 24.06 16.82 -7.95
C PRO A 482 23.34 15.71 -7.16
N ILE A 483 23.85 15.37 -5.97
CA ILE A 483 23.15 14.51 -5.00
C ILE A 483 22.53 15.39 -3.92
N ASN A 484 21.21 15.41 -3.80
CA ASN A 484 20.52 16.05 -2.69
C ASN A 484 20.69 15.21 -1.41
N PHE A 485 21.54 15.65 -0.48
CA PHE A 485 21.95 14.88 0.69
C PHE A 485 21.15 15.21 1.95
N ALA A 486 20.80 16.48 2.16
CA ALA A 486 20.04 16.93 3.32
C ALA A 486 18.99 17.97 2.88
N TYR A 487 17.79 17.90 3.44
CA TYR A 487 16.67 18.79 3.11
C TYR A 487 16.24 19.61 4.34
N GLY A 488 15.53 20.72 4.10
CA GLY A 488 14.87 21.48 5.16
C GLY A 488 15.83 22.27 6.05
N LEU A 489 16.94 22.75 5.50
CA LEU A 489 17.91 23.53 6.27
C LEU A 489 17.31 24.86 6.72
N LYS A 490 17.51 25.19 8.00
CA LYS A 490 17.16 26.51 8.56
C LYS A 490 18.16 27.57 8.06
N ASN A 491 17.74 28.82 7.94
CA ASN A 491 18.60 29.92 7.46
C ASN A 491 19.92 30.03 8.25
N GLU A 492 19.86 29.81 9.56
CA GLU A 492 21.05 29.81 10.43
C GLU A 492 22.03 28.68 10.05
N THR A 493 21.51 27.49 9.75
CA THR A 493 22.33 26.36 9.29
C THR A 493 22.91 26.62 7.92
N VAL A 494 22.13 27.21 6.99
CA VAL A 494 22.64 27.65 5.67
C VAL A 494 23.80 28.61 5.84
N ALA A 495 23.66 29.64 6.70
CA ALA A 495 24.73 30.59 6.95
C ALA A 495 26.00 29.93 7.52
N LYS A 496 25.86 28.98 8.47
CA LYS A 496 26.99 28.20 9.00
C LYS A 496 27.70 27.40 7.90
N ILE A 497 26.93 26.76 7.01
CA ILE A 497 27.49 25.98 5.91
C ILE A 497 28.17 26.91 4.90
N GLU A 498 27.53 27.97 4.45
CA GLU A 498 28.13 28.91 3.50
C GLU A 498 29.41 29.53 4.05
N GLU A 499 29.45 29.94 5.32
CA GLU A 499 30.65 30.49 5.95
C GLU A 499 31.81 29.48 6.00
N GLN A 500 31.53 28.23 6.37
CA GLN A 500 32.56 27.19 6.53
C GLN A 500 33.00 26.56 5.21
N PHE A 501 32.11 26.50 4.21
CA PHE A 501 32.28 25.77 2.96
C PHE A 501 32.40 26.66 1.73
N SER A 502 32.34 28.00 1.85
CA SER A 502 32.50 28.93 0.71
C SER A 502 33.79 28.71 -0.12
N TYR A 503 34.81 28.06 0.45
CA TYR A 503 36.07 27.73 -0.22
C TYR A 503 36.25 26.24 -0.55
N PHE A 504 35.32 25.38 -0.09
CA PHE A 504 35.36 23.96 -0.35
C PHE A 504 34.46 23.62 -1.54
N SER A 505 35.07 23.46 -2.73
CA SER A 505 34.36 22.99 -3.92
C SER A 505 33.86 21.55 -3.69
N GLY A 506 32.57 21.30 -3.93
CA GLY A 506 31.95 19.98 -3.72
C GLY A 506 30.66 19.97 -2.90
N PHE A 507 30.40 20.99 -2.08
CA PHE A 507 29.15 21.13 -1.33
C PHE A 507 28.46 22.44 -1.71
N ASN A 508 27.23 22.34 -2.22
CA ASN A 508 26.45 23.50 -2.62
C ASN A 508 25.14 23.56 -1.83
N ILE A 509 24.67 24.78 -1.54
CA ILE A 509 23.30 24.98 -1.09
C ILE A 509 22.45 25.31 -2.31
N SER A 510 21.42 24.52 -2.54
CA SER A 510 20.39 24.80 -3.55
C SER A 510 19.03 24.95 -2.89
N VAL A 511 18.11 25.60 -3.59
CA VAL A 511 16.70 25.65 -3.20
C VAL A 511 15.95 24.70 -4.13
N GLU A 512 15.52 23.57 -3.59
CA GLU A 512 14.77 22.55 -4.34
C GLU A 512 13.28 22.61 -3.99
N PRO A 513 12.38 22.43 -4.97
CA PRO A 513 10.96 22.23 -4.68
C PRO A 513 10.74 20.82 -4.14
N VAL A 514 10.39 20.70 -2.87
CA VAL A 514 10.05 19.41 -2.24
C VAL A 514 8.54 19.25 -2.22
N ARG A 515 8.04 18.06 -2.58
CA ARG A 515 6.61 17.75 -2.53
C ARG A 515 6.09 17.92 -1.10
N TYR A 516 4.89 18.47 -0.95
CA TYR A 516 4.32 18.73 0.36
C TYR A 516 2.82 18.53 0.35
N TYR A 517 2.32 17.81 1.36
CA TYR A 517 0.90 17.51 1.55
C TYR A 517 0.41 18.28 2.79
N PRO A 518 -0.22 19.46 2.61
CA PRO A 518 -0.58 20.36 3.72
C PRO A 518 -1.51 19.76 4.76
N ASN A 519 -2.36 18.81 4.36
CA ASN A 519 -3.41 18.24 5.20
C ASN A 519 -3.00 16.89 5.84
N GLY A 520 -1.69 16.57 5.85
CA GLY A 520 -1.16 15.35 6.48
C GLY A 520 -1.79 14.08 5.89
N LYS A 521 -2.47 13.28 6.74
CA LYS A 521 -3.08 11.99 6.38
C LYS A 521 -4.34 12.07 5.51
N VAL A 522 -4.88 13.28 5.32
CA VAL A 522 -6.16 13.48 4.66
C VAL A 522 -6.07 13.13 3.18
N ALA A 523 -7.04 12.33 2.70
CA ALA A 523 -7.12 11.85 1.33
C ALA A 523 -5.90 11.02 0.87
N SER A 524 -5.13 10.43 1.78
CA SER A 524 -3.87 9.73 1.45
C SER A 524 -4.04 8.63 0.39
N HIS A 525 -5.12 7.84 0.43
CA HIS A 525 -5.40 6.80 -0.57
C HIS A 525 -5.89 7.34 -1.91
N VAL A 526 -6.44 8.56 -1.94
CA VAL A 526 -6.76 9.26 -3.19
C VAL A 526 -5.46 9.81 -3.79
N LEU A 527 -4.72 10.61 -3.00
CA LEU A 527 -3.52 11.30 -3.46
C LEU A 527 -2.42 10.30 -3.85
N GLY A 528 -2.23 9.26 -3.05
CA GLY A 528 -1.08 8.38 -3.12
C GLY A 528 0.19 9.08 -2.62
N TYR A 529 1.33 8.52 -2.97
CA TYR A 529 2.63 9.05 -2.58
C TYR A 529 3.66 8.95 -3.71
N ILE A 530 4.77 9.66 -3.57
CA ILE A 530 5.91 9.62 -4.49
C ILE A 530 7.04 8.73 -3.94
N GLY A 531 7.96 8.27 -4.77
CA GLY A 531 9.09 7.46 -4.32
C GLY A 531 10.22 7.40 -5.34
N LYS A 532 11.39 6.92 -4.90
CA LYS A 532 12.56 6.74 -5.77
C LYS A 532 12.25 5.76 -6.90
N ILE A 533 12.78 6.01 -8.09
CA ILE A 533 12.83 5.01 -9.18
C ILE A 533 13.72 3.87 -8.69
N SER A 534 13.15 2.68 -8.51
CA SER A 534 13.86 1.55 -7.89
C SER A 534 13.70 0.24 -8.64
N GLN A 535 12.61 0.07 -9.41
CA GLN A 535 12.36 -1.16 -10.16
C GLN A 535 12.93 -1.07 -11.58
N SER A 536 13.39 -2.19 -12.15
CA SER A 536 13.91 -2.23 -13.52
C SER A 536 12.90 -1.73 -14.56
N SER A 537 11.61 -2.06 -14.37
CA SER A 537 10.50 -1.57 -15.21
C SER A 537 10.33 -0.05 -15.12
N GLU A 538 10.50 0.53 -13.94
CA GLU A 538 10.46 1.97 -13.72
C GLU A 538 11.66 2.67 -14.34
N ILE A 539 12.87 2.10 -14.24
CA ILE A 539 14.07 2.66 -14.88
C ILE A 539 13.87 2.70 -16.40
N GLU A 540 13.41 1.61 -16.99
CA GLU A 540 13.13 1.57 -18.42
C GLU A 540 12.08 2.61 -18.83
N THR A 541 10.95 2.67 -18.11
CA THR A 541 9.85 3.59 -18.42
C THR A 541 10.23 5.06 -18.20
N TYR A 542 10.75 5.39 -17.02
CA TYR A 542 10.95 6.78 -16.60
C TYR A 542 12.30 7.32 -17.05
N VAL A 543 13.38 6.58 -16.88
CA VAL A 543 14.74 7.05 -17.22
C VAL A 543 15.00 6.89 -18.71
N ASN A 544 14.85 5.67 -19.25
CA ASN A 544 15.27 5.40 -20.63
C ASN A 544 14.28 5.95 -21.66
N GLN A 545 12.97 5.76 -21.45
CA GLN A 545 11.95 6.18 -22.41
C GLN A 545 11.46 7.62 -22.20
N ARG A 546 11.29 8.05 -20.95
CA ARG A 546 10.73 9.38 -20.61
C ARG A 546 11.79 10.42 -20.20
N GLY A 547 13.06 10.04 -20.11
CA GLY A 547 14.17 10.98 -19.85
C GLY A 547 14.22 11.58 -18.45
N TYR A 548 13.63 10.92 -17.45
CA TYR A 548 13.72 11.34 -16.05
C TYR A 548 15.15 11.18 -15.55
N LEU A 549 15.54 11.99 -14.57
CA LEU A 549 16.79 11.76 -13.86
C LEU A 549 16.66 10.45 -13.04
N PRO A 550 17.70 9.60 -12.99
CA PRO A 550 17.64 8.34 -12.23
C PRO A 550 17.31 8.51 -10.74
N ASN A 551 17.64 9.66 -10.15
CA ASN A 551 17.34 9.99 -8.76
C ASN A 551 16.03 10.79 -8.58
N ALA A 552 15.23 10.97 -9.64
CA ALA A 552 13.93 11.63 -9.54
C ALA A 552 12.95 10.82 -8.68
N LEU A 553 12.06 11.52 -8.00
CA LEU A 553 10.91 10.92 -7.33
C LEU A 553 9.71 10.92 -8.29
N ILE A 554 9.06 9.77 -8.42
CA ILE A 554 7.87 9.56 -9.24
C ILE A 554 6.68 9.17 -8.36
N GLY A 555 5.46 9.41 -8.79
CA GLY A 555 4.26 8.87 -8.19
C GLY A 555 4.28 7.34 -8.19
N LYS A 556 3.92 6.74 -7.05
CA LYS A 556 3.90 5.29 -6.84
C LYS A 556 2.50 4.71 -6.75
N THR A 557 1.55 5.51 -6.26
CA THR A 557 0.14 5.12 -6.10
C THR A 557 -0.77 6.33 -6.29
N GLY A 558 -2.08 6.11 -6.35
CA GLY A 558 -3.10 7.16 -6.33
C GLY A 558 -2.98 8.16 -7.49
N ILE A 559 -3.48 9.38 -7.28
CA ILE A 559 -3.40 10.47 -8.27
C ILE A 559 -1.94 10.83 -8.62
N GLU A 560 -1.01 10.76 -7.67
CA GLU A 560 0.41 11.01 -7.93
C GLU A 560 0.96 10.12 -9.04
N GLU A 561 0.62 8.84 -9.02
CA GLU A 561 1.02 7.87 -10.06
C GLU A 561 0.17 8.02 -11.32
N SER A 562 -1.16 8.03 -11.17
CA SER A 562 -2.08 7.95 -12.30
C SER A 562 -2.02 9.18 -13.20
N PHE A 563 -1.58 10.32 -12.65
CA PHE A 563 -1.37 11.57 -13.36
C PHE A 563 0.10 12.01 -13.38
N GLU A 564 1.07 11.12 -13.17
CA GLU A 564 2.52 11.40 -13.20
C GLU A 564 2.92 12.22 -14.43
N LYS A 565 2.40 11.86 -15.61
CA LYS A 565 2.71 12.56 -16.85
C LYS A 565 2.29 14.03 -16.85
N GLU A 566 1.16 14.34 -16.22
CA GLU A 566 0.62 15.70 -16.14
C GLU A 566 1.28 16.46 -15.00
N LEU A 567 1.47 15.80 -13.85
CA LEU A 567 2.06 16.38 -12.65
C LEU A 567 3.57 16.63 -12.79
N ASN A 568 4.30 15.83 -13.56
CA ASN A 568 5.73 16.01 -13.71
C ASN A 568 6.07 17.27 -14.52
N GLY A 569 6.93 18.11 -13.96
CA GLY A 569 7.47 19.27 -14.65
C GLY A 569 8.60 18.90 -15.62
N THR A 570 8.95 19.83 -16.51
CA THR A 570 10.14 19.71 -17.36
C THR A 570 11.29 20.44 -16.69
N SER A 571 12.31 19.71 -16.25
CA SER A 571 13.50 20.28 -15.61
C SER A 571 14.22 21.30 -16.49
N GLY A 572 14.70 22.36 -15.85
CA GLY A 572 15.53 23.37 -16.49
C GLY A 572 16.99 22.91 -16.61
N ARG A 573 17.79 23.70 -17.32
CA ARG A 573 19.22 23.43 -17.54
C ARG A 573 20.01 24.72 -17.53
N LYS A 574 21.02 24.81 -16.66
CA LYS A 574 22.05 25.86 -16.65
C LYS A 574 23.35 25.28 -17.20
N VAL A 575 23.84 25.80 -18.31
CA VAL A 575 25.19 25.53 -18.79
C VAL A 575 26.10 26.57 -18.17
N VAL A 576 27.00 26.15 -17.28
CA VAL A 576 27.90 27.03 -16.54
C VAL A 576 29.36 26.78 -16.92
N GLU A 577 30.16 27.83 -17.01
CA GLU A 577 31.61 27.77 -17.11
C GLU A 577 32.20 27.58 -15.72
N VAL A 578 32.97 26.51 -15.52
CA VAL A 578 33.67 26.21 -14.27
C VAL A 578 35.17 26.45 -14.39
N ASP A 579 35.79 26.93 -13.31
CA ASP A 579 37.25 27.05 -13.19
C ASP A 579 37.92 25.69 -12.95
N SER A 580 39.26 25.67 -12.84
CA SER A 580 40.04 24.45 -12.60
C SER A 580 39.78 23.77 -11.25
N ILE A 581 39.08 24.46 -10.34
CA ILE A 581 38.75 23.99 -8.98
C ILE A 581 37.27 23.56 -8.92
N GLY A 582 36.47 23.86 -9.95
CA GLY A 582 35.05 23.49 -10.07
C GLY A 582 34.08 24.61 -9.69
N ASN A 583 34.57 25.80 -9.31
CA ASN A 583 33.68 26.90 -8.97
C ASN A 583 32.98 27.42 -10.23
N THR A 584 31.69 27.71 -10.09
CA THR A 584 30.91 28.33 -11.17
C THR A 584 31.37 29.78 -11.38
N THR A 585 31.90 30.08 -12.57
CA THR A 585 32.42 31.42 -12.93
C THR A 585 31.42 32.24 -13.74
N GLN A 586 30.69 31.60 -14.67
CA GLN A 586 29.74 32.28 -15.54
C GLN A 586 28.64 31.32 -16.04
N ILE A 587 27.40 31.80 -16.18
CA ILE A 587 26.32 31.07 -16.86
C ILE A 587 26.44 31.35 -18.37
N LEU A 588 26.62 30.30 -19.18
CA LEU A 588 26.73 30.35 -20.65
C LEU A 588 25.36 30.26 -21.33
N GLU A 589 24.47 29.40 -20.82
CA GLU A 589 23.11 29.18 -21.33
C GLU A 589 22.21 28.79 -20.15
N GLU A 590 20.96 29.26 -20.13
CA GLU A 590 19.99 28.87 -19.11
C GLU A 590 18.60 28.66 -19.73
N THR A 591 18.06 27.48 -19.50
CA THR A 591 16.67 27.11 -19.77
C THR A 591 15.97 27.00 -18.43
N GLN A 592 14.93 27.82 -18.20
CA GLN A 592 14.14 27.77 -16.98
C GLN A 592 13.33 26.46 -16.90
N PRO A 593 13.19 25.86 -15.70
CA PRO A 593 12.27 24.74 -15.50
C PRO A 593 10.83 25.17 -15.78
N ILE A 594 10.03 24.26 -16.34
CA ILE A 594 8.59 24.44 -16.56
C ILE A 594 7.85 23.54 -15.58
N PRO A 595 7.05 24.09 -14.65
CA PRO A 595 6.29 23.26 -13.71
C PRO A 595 5.26 22.38 -14.41
N GLY A 596 4.88 21.28 -13.75
CA GLY A 596 3.83 20.38 -14.23
C GLY A 596 2.44 21.01 -14.21
N ASN A 597 1.48 20.35 -14.88
CA ASN A 597 0.08 20.74 -14.92
C ASN A 597 -0.61 20.50 -13.57
N ASN A 598 -1.54 21.38 -13.21
CA ASN A 598 -2.32 21.26 -12.00
C ASN A 598 -3.53 20.36 -12.22
N VAL A 599 -3.77 19.44 -11.28
CA VAL A 599 -4.89 18.50 -11.30
C VAL A 599 -5.91 18.92 -10.25
N TYR A 600 -7.16 19.15 -10.66
CA TYR A 600 -8.27 19.46 -9.77
C TYR A 600 -9.13 18.22 -9.60
N LEU A 601 -9.31 17.79 -8.35
CA LEU A 601 -10.10 16.63 -8.00
C LEU A 601 -11.58 17.00 -7.83
N SER A 602 -12.45 15.99 -7.87
CA SER A 602 -13.85 16.10 -7.43
C SER A 602 -14.01 16.03 -5.91
N ILE A 603 -12.97 15.58 -5.20
CA ILE A 603 -12.92 15.55 -3.74
C ILE A 603 -13.17 16.95 -3.17
N ASP A 604 -14.04 17.04 -2.18
CA ASP A 604 -14.19 18.22 -1.31
C ASP A 604 -13.32 18.02 -0.07
N LEU A 605 -12.33 18.88 0.14
CA LEU A 605 -11.37 18.72 1.24
C LEU A 605 -12.06 18.73 2.60
N LYS A 606 -13.04 19.61 2.83
CA LYS A 606 -13.71 19.71 4.13
C LYS A 606 -14.55 18.47 4.40
N LEU A 607 -15.31 18.02 3.40
CA LEU A 607 -16.08 16.79 3.50
C LEU A 607 -15.16 15.58 3.74
N GLN A 608 -14.06 15.47 3.00
CA GLN A 608 -13.08 14.38 3.18
C GLN A 608 -12.54 14.33 4.62
N GLU A 609 -12.09 15.47 5.15
CA GLU A 609 -11.60 15.55 6.54
C GLU A 609 -12.67 15.16 7.56
N ALA A 610 -13.89 15.65 7.37
CA ALA A 610 -15.01 15.33 8.24
C ALA A 610 -15.32 13.82 8.18
N THR A 611 -15.39 13.24 6.99
CA THR A 611 -15.67 11.81 6.77
C THR A 611 -14.62 10.93 7.44
N GLU A 612 -13.33 11.23 7.31
CA GLU A 612 -12.25 10.47 7.97
C GLU A 612 -12.35 10.56 9.51
N LYS A 613 -12.61 11.77 10.05
CA LYS A 613 -12.80 11.98 11.50
C LYS A 613 -14.03 11.25 12.03
N ILE A 614 -15.14 11.30 11.29
CA ILE A 614 -16.41 10.62 11.61
C ILE A 614 -16.19 9.11 11.66
N LEU A 615 -15.52 8.54 10.66
CA LEU A 615 -15.20 7.11 10.60
C LEU A 615 -14.29 6.69 11.77
N GLU A 616 -13.19 7.41 12.01
CA GLU A 616 -12.26 7.13 13.10
C GLU A 616 -12.96 7.19 14.47
N ARG A 617 -13.75 8.24 14.72
CA ARG A 617 -14.53 8.41 15.95
C ARG A 617 -15.52 7.26 16.15
N ASN A 618 -16.24 6.87 15.10
CA ASN A 618 -17.23 5.80 15.17
C ASN A 618 -16.56 4.45 15.44
N LEU A 619 -15.47 4.10 14.74
CA LEU A 619 -14.71 2.87 14.98
C LEU A 619 -14.23 2.79 16.44
N LYS A 620 -13.64 3.85 16.98
CA LYS A 620 -13.23 3.92 18.41
C LYS A 620 -14.40 3.74 19.38
N THR A 621 -15.56 4.30 19.04
CA THR A 621 -16.78 4.16 19.85
C THR A 621 -17.31 2.73 19.81
N VAL A 622 -17.31 2.10 18.64
CA VAL A 622 -17.73 0.70 18.42
C VAL A 622 -16.80 -0.28 19.14
N GLN A 623 -15.49 -0.02 19.13
CA GLN A 623 -14.49 -0.82 19.86
C GLN A 623 -14.71 -0.79 21.38
N SER A 624 -15.11 0.36 21.93
CA SER A 624 -15.36 0.53 23.37
C SER A 624 -16.79 0.20 23.81
N GLY A 625 -17.74 0.12 22.88
CA GLY A 625 -19.17 -0.03 23.19
C GLY A 625 -19.79 1.24 23.77
N GLY A 626 -19.20 2.41 23.50
CA GLY A 626 -19.60 3.70 24.08
C GLY A 626 -20.79 4.38 23.39
N ILE A 627 -20.94 5.67 23.67
CA ILE A 627 -21.92 6.55 23.02
C ILE A 627 -21.21 7.37 21.95
N TYR A 628 -21.74 7.37 20.74
CA TYR A 628 -21.31 8.23 19.66
C TYR A 628 -22.05 9.57 19.79
N TYR A 629 -21.31 10.64 20.07
CA TYR A 629 -21.86 11.98 20.24
C TYR A 629 -21.89 12.76 18.93
N SER A 630 -23.01 13.43 18.66
CA SER A 630 -23.19 14.23 17.44
C SER A 630 -24.27 15.28 17.62
N GLU A 631 -24.13 16.42 16.93
CA GLU A 631 -25.10 17.53 16.96
C GLU A 631 -26.51 17.10 16.50
N TRP A 632 -26.55 16.08 15.64
CA TRP A 632 -27.75 15.50 15.04
C TRP A 632 -28.37 14.36 15.86
N GLY A 633 -27.86 14.13 17.08
CA GLY A 633 -28.37 13.14 18.02
C GLY A 633 -27.33 12.08 18.39
N ASP A 634 -27.26 11.78 19.67
CA ASP A 634 -26.35 10.78 20.23
C ASP A 634 -26.84 9.36 19.93
N TYR A 635 -25.90 8.43 19.79
CA TYR A 635 -26.20 7.04 19.46
C TYR A 635 -25.40 6.07 20.32
N GLN A 636 -26.10 5.22 21.08
CA GLN A 636 -25.50 4.11 21.80
C GLN A 636 -25.18 2.99 20.81
N VAL A 637 -23.90 2.69 20.60
CA VAL A 637 -23.51 1.61 19.68
C VAL A 637 -23.95 0.26 20.22
N THR A 638 -24.21 -0.67 19.30
CA THR A 638 -24.54 -2.06 19.67
C THR A 638 -23.27 -2.83 20.04
N THR A 639 -23.44 -3.91 20.80
CA THR A 639 -22.36 -4.82 21.20
C THR A 639 -22.66 -6.25 20.77
N SER A 640 -21.63 -7.10 20.73
CA SER A 640 -21.78 -8.50 20.32
C SER A 640 -22.59 -9.25 21.37
N LYS A 641 -23.88 -9.49 21.09
CA LYS A 641 -24.75 -10.31 21.96
C LYS A 641 -24.21 -11.72 22.16
N MET A 642 -23.60 -12.30 21.12
CA MET A 642 -23.03 -13.64 21.14
C MET A 642 -21.79 -13.71 22.05
N LYS A 643 -20.91 -12.70 21.98
CA LYS A 643 -19.66 -12.69 22.74
C LYS A 643 -19.75 -11.95 24.08
N GLY A 644 -20.87 -11.26 24.35
CA GLY A 644 -21.08 -10.47 25.57
C GLY A 644 -20.11 -9.30 25.73
N ARG A 645 -19.50 -8.81 24.64
CA ARG A 645 -18.47 -7.75 24.66
C ARG A 645 -18.61 -6.78 23.50
N PRO A 646 -18.01 -5.57 23.58
CA PRO A 646 -17.85 -4.67 22.45
C PRO A 646 -17.10 -5.30 21.26
N TYR A 647 -17.21 -4.65 20.11
CA TYR A 647 -16.55 -5.04 18.86
C TYR A 647 -15.10 -4.53 18.85
N VAL A 648 -14.27 -5.02 19.78
CA VAL A 648 -12.89 -4.55 20.01
C VAL A 648 -11.97 -4.66 18.79
N ASN A 649 -12.31 -5.52 17.83
CA ASN A 649 -11.54 -5.74 16.60
C ASN A 649 -12.05 -4.91 15.41
N ALA A 650 -12.96 -3.95 15.63
CA ALA A 650 -13.42 -3.02 14.60
C ALA A 650 -12.37 -1.93 14.33
N THR A 651 -11.20 -2.34 13.84
CA THR A 651 -10.01 -1.49 13.68
C THR A 651 -9.84 -0.95 12.26
N SER A 652 -10.74 -1.31 11.34
CA SER A 652 -10.66 -0.89 9.94
C SER A 652 -12.04 -0.76 9.30
N GLY A 653 -12.16 0.17 8.36
CA GLY A 653 -13.40 0.47 7.67
C GLY A 653 -13.19 1.53 6.60
N ALA A 654 -14.25 1.84 5.87
CA ALA A 654 -14.21 2.83 4.80
C ALA A 654 -15.55 3.49 4.55
N VAL A 655 -15.50 4.67 3.94
CA VAL A 655 -16.65 5.48 3.51
C VAL A 655 -16.39 6.03 2.12
N ILE A 656 -17.39 5.98 1.25
CA ILE A 656 -17.39 6.73 -0.01
C ILE A 656 -18.66 7.57 -0.08
N ALA A 657 -18.51 8.82 -0.51
CA ALA A 657 -19.61 9.72 -0.85
C ALA A 657 -19.53 10.10 -2.32
N ILE A 658 -20.65 10.01 -3.02
CA ILE A 658 -20.75 10.19 -4.46
C ILE A 658 -21.86 11.21 -4.75
N ASP A 659 -21.56 12.13 -5.65
CA ASP A 659 -22.54 13.03 -6.25
C ASP A 659 -23.45 12.24 -7.19
N VAL A 660 -24.74 12.20 -6.86
CA VAL A 660 -25.74 11.32 -7.51
C VAL A 660 -26.00 11.71 -8.96
N GLU A 661 -25.82 12.99 -9.30
CA GLU A 661 -26.11 13.52 -10.64
C GLU A 661 -24.93 13.35 -11.60
N THR A 662 -23.71 13.30 -11.07
CA THR A 662 -22.50 13.36 -11.90
C THR A 662 -21.64 12.10 -11.83
N GLY A 663 -21.77 11.30 -10.77
CA GLY A 663 -20.86 10.19 -10.47
C GLY A 663 -19.50 10.65 -9.93
N GLN A 664 -19.35 11.94 -9.61
CA GLN A 664 -18.14 12.46 -8.99
C GLN A 664 -17.99 11.96 -7.56
N VAL A 665 -16.81 11.49 -7.20
CA VAL A 665 -16.49 11.07 -5.83
C VAL A 665 -16.17 12.32 -5.00
N LEU A 666 -16.98 12.58 -3.98
CA LEU A 666 -16.90 13.78 -3.14
C LEU A 666 -15.98 13.57 -1.95
N SER A 667 -15.98 12.36 -1.39
CA SER A 667 -15.06 11.92 -0.34
C SER A 667 -14.84 10.42 -0.43
N MET A 668 -13.62 9.97 -0.16
CA MET A 668 -13.20 8.58 -0.17
C MET A 668 -12.25 8.32 1.01
N ALA A 669 -12.79 7.82 2.12
CA ALA A 669 -12.05 7.58 3.36
C ALA A 669 -11.79 6.08 3.55
N SER A 670 -10.56 5.71 3.85
CA SER A 670 -10.15 4.38 4.29
C SER A 670 -9.38 4.50 5.61
N TYR A 671 -9.74 3.66 6.58
CA TYR A 671 -9.10 3.65 7.89
C TYR A 671 -8.52 2.26 8.20
N PRO A 672 -7.27 2.17 8.70
CA PRO A 672 -6.33 3.27 8.98
C PRO A 672 -5.80 3.95 7.71
N SER A 673 -5.29 5.17 7.89
CA SER A 673 -4.67 6.01 6.85
C SER A 673 -3.19 6.25 7.18
N TYR A 674 -2.44 6.84 6.25
CA TYR A 674 -1.02 7.19 6.40
C TYR A 674 -0.76 8.63 5.96
N ASP A 675 0.38 9.20 6.36
CA ASP A 675 0.81 10.54 5.94
C ASP A 675 1.72 10.45 4.70
N PRO A 676 1.29 10.95 3.52
CA PRO A 676 2.13 10.92 2.31
C PRO A 676 3.42 11.76 2.43
N ASN A 677 3.51 12.69 3.38
CA ASN A 677 4.75 13.44 3.64
C ASN A 677 5.91 12.53 4.06
N LEU A 678 5.64 11.34 4.62
CA LEU A 678 6.67 10.35 4.94
C LEU A 678 7.49 9.95 3.70
N PHE A 679 6.93 10.08 2.51
CA PHE A 679 7.56 9.70 1.26
C PHE A 679 8.15 10.87 0.47
N ALA A 680 7.82 12.11 0.83
CA ALA A 680 8.14 13.31 0.04
C ALA A 680 9.64 13.55 -0.17
N MET A 681 10.49 13.07 0.74
CA MET A 681 11.96 13.16 0.69
C MET A 681 12.63 11.80 0.52
N GLY A 682 11.84 10.75 0.24
CA GLY A 682 12.23 9.35 0.45
C GLY A 682 11.89 8.89 1.86
N ILE A 683 11.19 7.76 1.96
CA ILE A 683 10.76 7.18 3.23
C ILE A 683 11.93 6.51 3.96
N SER A 684 11.97 6.65 5.30
CA SER A 684 12.91 5.89 6.13
C SER A 684 12.43 4.46 6.32
N ASN A 685 13.34 3.53 6.65
CA ASN A 685 12.95 2.15 6.96
C ASN A 685 11.97 2.07 8.15
N ALA A 686 12.16 2.90 9.17
CA ALA A 686 11.29 2.92 10.35
C ALA A 686 9.87 3.43 10.01
N ASP A 687 9.78 4.51 9.22
CA ASP A 687 8.50 5.02 8.73
C ASP A 687 7.82 3.96 7.85
N TRP A 688 8.57 3.27 6.98
CA TRP A 688 8.04 2.17 6.16
C TRP A 688 7.51 1.00 7.00
N GLU A 689 8.27 0.54 7.99
CA GLU A 689 7.86 -0.52 8.91
C GLU A 689 6.60 -0.15 9.70
N SER A 690 6.42 1.13 10.07
CA SER A 690 5.22 1.60 10.77
C SER A 690 3.93 1.47 9.95
N LEU A 691 4.05 1.31 8.63
CA LEU A 691 2.92 1.15 7.71
C LEU A 691 2.59 -0.32 7.44
N ILE A 692 3.40 -1.25 7.95
CA ILE A 692 3.18 -2.69 7.86
C ILE A 692 2.35 -3.14 9.07
N PRO A 693 1.27 -3.93 8.89
CA PRO A 693 0.48 -4.42 10.01
C PRO A 693 1.32 -5.33 10.92
N GLU A 694 1.14 -5.22 12.24
CA GLU A 694 1.81 -6.11 13.21
C GLU A 694 1.43 -7.59 12.99
N ASP A 695 0.15 -7.85 12.73
CA ASP A 695 -0.41 -9.18 12.48
C ASP A 695 -0.60 -9.45 10.98
N GLU A 696 0.50 -9.58 10.22
CA GLU A 696 0.43 -9.82 8.76
C GLU A 696 -0.43 -11.04 8.38
N LEU A 697 -0.53 -12.06 9.25
CA LEU A 697 -1.32 -13.28 9.02
C LEU A 697 -2.82 -13.07 9.15
N ASN A 698 -3.24 -12.07 9.92
CA ASN A 698 -4.65 -11.78 10.09
C ASN A 698 -5.13 -11.05 8.82
N PRO A 699 -6.00 -11.67 8.00
CA PRO A 699 -6.51 -11.04 6.78
C PRO A 699 -7.28 -9.75 7.06
N LEU A 700 -7.76 -9.54 8.29
CA LEU A 700 -8.47 -8.35 8.74
C LEU A 700 -7.62 -7.40 9.59
N ALA A 701 -6.29 -7.62 9.66
CA ALA A 701 -5.40 -6.68 10.33
C ALA A 701 -5.45 -5.27 9.68
N PRO A 702 -5.30 -4.21 10.47
CA PRO A 702 -5.35 -2.84 9.98
C PRO A 702 -4.15 -2.53 9.08
N ARG A 703 -4.40 -2.20 7.80
CA ARG A 703 -3.36 -1.98 6.78
C ARG A 703 -3.40 -0.53 6.26
N PRO A 704 -2.55 0.38 6.77
CA PRO A 704 -2.56 1.79 6.39
C PRO A 704 -2.46 2.04 4.89
N LEU A 705 -1.62 1.30 4.16
CA LEU A 705 -1.42 1.48 2.72
C LEU A 705 -2.56 0.90 1.86
N TYR A 706 -3.49 0.13 2.44
CA TYR A 706 -4.51 -0.59 1.70
C TYR A 706 -5.77 0.27 1.54
N ASN A 707 -6.19 0.47 0.29
CA ASN A 707 -7.39 1.23 -0.05
C ASN A 707 -8.62 0.32 -0.02
N VAL A 708 -9.30 0.31 1.12
CA VAL A 708 -10.50 -0.54 1.32
C VAL A 708 -11.62 -0.22 0.34
N VAL A 709 -11.75 1.04 -0.11
CA VAL A 709 -12.85 1.47 -0.98
C VAL A 709 -12.79 0.76 -2.34
N THR A 710 -11.60 0.62 -2.92
CA THR A 710 -11.41 0.10 -4.28
C THR A 710 -10.86 -1.32 -4.32
N GLN A 711 -10.17 -1.78 -3.28
CA GLN A 711 -9.46 -3.08 -3.31
C GLN A 711 -10.21 -4.22 -2.61
N THR A 712 -11.22 -3.92 -1.78
CA THR A 712 -11.89 -4.95 -0.96
C THR A 712 -13.23 -5.36 -1.54
N ALA A 713 -13.26 -6.42 -2.33
CA ALA A 713 -14.49 -7.06 -2.80
C ALA A 713 -14.93 -8.15 -1.82
N ILE A 714 -16.06 -7.94 -1.14
CA ILE A 714 -16.57 -8.83 -0.09
C ILE A 714 -18.11 -8.83 -0.05
N GLN A 715 -18.71 -9.72 0.73
CA GLN A 715 -20.16 -9.85 0.83
C GLN A 715 -20.82 -8.52 1.26
N PRO A 716 -21.80 -8.01 0.50
CA PRO A 716 -22.52 -6.76 0.80
C PRO A 716 -23.60 -6.93 1.88
N GLY A 717 -23.95 -8.18 2.22
CA GLY A 717 -25.08 -8.50 3.09
C GLY A 717 -26.40 -7.91 2.59
N SER A 718 -27.29 -7.56 3.51
CA SER A 718 -28.64 -7.09 3.18
C SER A 718 -28.74 -5.78 2.39
N THR A 719 -27.63 -5.08 2.13
CA THR A 719 -27.63 -3.94 1.19
C THR A 719 -27.95 -4.41 -0.24
N PHE A 720 -27.66 -5.68 -0.57
CA PHE A 720 -27.92 -6.31 -1.87
C PHE A 720 -29.41 -6.56 -2.15
N LYS A 721 -30.28 -6.54 -1.14
CA LYS A 721 -31.71 -6.85 -1.32
C LYS A 721 -32.44 -5.92 -2.28
N MET A 722 -31.88 -4.75 -2.62
CA MET A 722 -32.48 -3.92 -3.66
C MET A 722 -32.27 -4.50 -5.05
N VAL A 723 -31.16 -5.19 -5.30
CA VAL A 723 -30.93 -5.95 -6.53
C VAL A 723 -32.02 -7.01 -6.66
N THR A 724 -32.24 -7.82 -5.62
CA THR A 724 -33.28 -8.85 -5.64
C THR A 724 -34.69 -8.25 -5.75
N ALA A 725 -34.96 -7.16 -5.05
CA ALA A 725 -36.25 -6.46 -5.16
C ALA A 725 -36.48 -5.94 -6.58
N LEU A 726 -35.47 -5.34 -7.21
CA LEU A 726 -35.55 -4.86 -8.59
C LEU A 726 -35.78 -6.03 -9.55
N ALA A 727 -35.02 -7.12 -9.41
CA ALA A 727 -35.21 -8.34 -10.21
C ALA A 727 -36.65 -8.87 -10.11
N ALA A 728 -37.24 -8.85 -8.90
CA ALA A 728 -38.62 -9.29 -8.68
C ALA A 728 -39.65 -8.36 -9.34
N LEU A 729 -39.46 -7.05 -9.20
CA LEU A 729 -40.30 -6.03 -9.84
C LEU A 729 -40.23 -6.15 -11.38
N GLU A 730 -39.03 -6.32 -11.93
CA GLU A 730 -38.81 -6.56 -13.36
C GLU A 730 -39.45 -7.87 -13.84
N LYS A 731 -39.57 -8.88 -12.96
CA LYS A 731 -40.30 -10.12 -13.25
C LYS A 731 -41.82 -10.00 -13.10
N GLY A 732 -42.32 -8.84 -12.65
CA GLY A 732 -43.74 -8.53 -12.56
C GLY A 732 -44.35 -8.66 -11.17
N LEU A 733 -43.53 -8.71 -10.10
CA LEU A 733 -44.02 -8.68 -8.73
C LEU A 733 -44.76 -7.37 -8.46
N SER A 734 -45.98 -7.43 -7.94
CA SER A 734 -46.60 -6.24 -7.36
C SER A 734 -45.89 -5.86 -6.04
N PRO A 735 -45.47 -4.59 -5.83
CA PRO A 735 -44.83 -4.18 -4.58
C PRO A 735 -45.76 -4.29 -3.35
N GLU A 736 -47.07 -4.39 -3.58
CA GLU A 736 -48.08 -4.62 -2.52
C GLU A 736 -48.31 -6.11 -2.22
N THR A 737 -47.70 -7.03 -2.97
CA THR A 737 -47.80 -8.47 -2.72
C THR A 737 -47.24 -8.79 -1.34
N THR A 738 -48.11 -9.33 -0.49
CA THR A 738 -47.79 -9.63 0.90
C THR A 738 -47.34 -11.07 1.08
N ILE A 739 -46.25 -11.28 1.80
CA ILE A 739 -45.74 -12.58 2.23
C ILE A 739 -45.77 -12.64 3.75
N ASP A 740 -46.09 -13.82 4.25
CA ASP A 740 -46.49 -14.07 5.62
C ASP A 740 -45.31 -14.73 6.38
N ASP A 741 -44.33 -13.91 6.81
CA ASP A 741 -43.06 -14.34 7.42
C ASP A 741 -43.29 -15.25 8.64
N ALA A 742 -42.64 -16.42 8.61
CA ALA A 742 -42.69 -17.45 9.64
C ALA A 742 -41.37 -17.58 10.44
N GLY A 743 -40.39 -16.73 10.17
CA GLY A 743 -39.10 -16.68 10.85
C GLY A 743 -37.98 -17.46 10.16
N TYR A 744 -38.26 -18.57 9.47
CA TYR A 744 -37.25 -19.36 8.77
C TYR A 744 -37.85 -20.22 7.64
N VAL A 745 -37.02 -20.61 6.67
CA VAL A 745 -37.38 -21.63 5.66
C VAL A 745 -36.52 -22.87 5.82
N GLU A 746 -37.11 -24.05 5.62
CA GLU A 746 -36.42 -25.35 5.66
C GLU A 746 -36.24 -25.88 4.25
N ILE A 747 -35.00 -26.20 3.90
CA ILE A 747 -34.64 -26.79 2.62
C ILE A 747 -33.79 -28.02 2.91
N GLY A 748 -34.36 -29.21 2.71
CA GLY A 748 -33.71 -30.45 3.13
C GLY A 748 -33.42 -30.41 4.63
N ASP A 749 -32.16 -30.64 5.00
CA ASP A 749 -31.69 -30.62 6.40
C ASP A 749 -31.21 -29.23 6.85
N HIS A 750 -31.35 -28.19 6.03
CA HIS A 750 -30.85 -26.85 6.31
C HIS A 750 -31.97 -25.85 6.64
N THR A 751 -31.74 -25.06 7.69
CA THR A 751 -32.65 -23.98 8.12
C THR A 751 -32.06 -22.62 7.75
N PHE A 752 -32.77 -21.87 6.90
CA PHE A 752 -32.42 -20.50 6.53
C PHE A 752 -33.24 -19.52 7.35
N ASN A 753 -32.58 -18.88 8.31
CA ASN A 753 -33.24 -18.02 9.28
C ASN A 753 -33.42 -16.60 8.74
N CYS A 754 -34.56 -16.01 9.07
CA CYS A 754 -34.71 -14.57 9.16
C CYS A 754 -33.91 -14.05 10.37
N TRP A 755 -33.29 -12.89 10.23
CA TRP A 755 -32.38 -12.35 11.25
C TRP A 755 -33.10 -12.15 12.60
N LEU A 756 -34.36 -11.73 12.57
CA LEU A 756 -35.17 -11.50 13.77
C LEU A 756 -35.44 -12.82 14.52
N TYR A 757 -35.67 -13.91 13.80
CA TYR A 757 -35.84 -15.22 14.39
C TYR A 757 -34.53 -15.73 15.00
N LYS A 758 -33.41 -15.61 14.27
CA LYS A 758 -32.08 -16.00 14.74
C LYS A 758 -31.70 -15.28 16.04
N GLN A 759 -31.98 -13.97 16.14
CA GLN A 759 -31.56 -13.16 17.28
C GLN A 759 -32.55 -13.12 18.45
N GLN A 760 -33.86 -13.20 18.17
CA GLN A 760 -34.91 -12.92 19.16
C GLN A 760 -36.01 -13.99 19.21
N GLN A 761 -35.95 -15.02 18.37
CA GLN A 761 -37.00 -16.03 18.22
C GLN A 761 -38.37 -15.41 17.92
N GLN A 762 -38.37 -14.34 17.12
CA GLN A 762 -39.54 -13.60 16.65
C GLN A 762 -39.59 -13.58 15.11
N PHE A 763 -40.72 -13.19 14.52
CA PHE A 763 -40.92 -13.09 13.06
C PHE A 763 -41.66 -11.78 12.71
N HIS A 764 -41.50 -11.28 11.49
CA HIS A 764 -42.08 -9.99 11.08
C HIS A 764 -43.59 -10.07 10.80
N GLY A 765 -44.10 -11.27 10.51
CA GLY A 765 -45.49 -11.47 10.14
C GLY A 765 -45.74 -11.04 8.69
N ARG A 766 -46.86 -10.37 8.43
CA ARG A 766 -47.28 -10.04 7.07
C ARG A 766 -46.53 -8.82 6.54
N GLU A 767 -45.69 -9.03 5.54
CA GLU A 767 -44.83 -8.01 4.94
C GLU A 767 -45.11 -7.86 3.44
N ASN A 768 -45.13 -6.64 2.91
CA ASN A 768 -45.03 -6.37 1.47
C ASN A 768 -43.59 -5.98 1.10
N LEU A 769 -43.32 -5.63 -0.16
CA LEU A 769 -41.94 -5.32 -0.60
C LEU A 769 -41.32 -4.17 0.21
N TYR A 770 -42.08 -3.11 0.50
CA TYR A 770 -41.57 -1.97 1.25
C TYR A 770 -41.23 -2.33 2.70
N GLY A 771 -42.10 -3.09 3.35
CA GLY A 771 -41.88 -3.54 4.72
C GLY A 771 -40.74 -4.57 4.82
N ALA A 772 -40.61 -5.45 3.82
CA ALA A 772 -39.48 -6.37 3.72
C ALA A 772 -38.13 -5.65 3.55
N LEU A 773 -38.08 -4.56 2.78
CA LEU A 773 -36.90 -3.70 2.68
C LEU A 773 -36.65 -2.91 3.98
N ARG A 774 -37.70 -2.35 4.58
CA ARG A 774 -37.67 -1.62 5.87
C ARG A 774 -37.06 -2.46 6.98
N ASP A 775 -37.57 -3.67 7.18
CA ASP A 775 -37.20 -4.56 8.28
C ASP A 775 -36.09 -5.54 7.88
N SER A 776 -35.61 -5.46 6.64
CA SER A 776 -34.60 -6.36 6.11
C SER A 776 -35.01 -7.83 6.26
N CYS A 777 -36.26 -8.19 5.95
CA CYS A 777 -36.81 -9.53 6.15
C CYS A 777 -36.21 -10.55 5.19
N ASN A 778 -35.36 -11.48 5.66
CA ASN A 778 -34.77 -12.50 4.78
C ASN A 778 -35.83 -13.46 4.21
N TYR A 779 -36.83 -13.84 5.03
CA TYR A 779 -37.86 -14.80 4.64
C TYR A 779 -38.63 -14.34 3.39
N TYR A 780 -38.96 -13.05 3.30
CA TYR A 780 -39.62 -12.48 2.13
C TYR A 780 -38.81 -12.74 0.86
N PHE A 781 -37.51 -12.44 0.89
CA PHE A 781 -36.63 -12.63 -0.26
C PHE A 781 -36.36 -14.11 -0.57
N TYR A 782 -36.25 -14.97 0.45
CA TYR A 782 -36.19 -16.42 0.24
C TYR A 782 -37.44 -16.94 -0.46
N THR A 783 -38.61 -16.44 -0.06
CA THR A 783 -39.89 -16.81 -0.67
C THR A 783 -39.97 -16.40 -2.13
N LEU A 784 -39.39 -15.25 -2.51
CA LEU A 784 -39.29 -14.84 -3.92
C LEU A 784 -38.41 -15.79 -4.75
N ALA A 785 -37.32 -16.31 -4.19
CA ALA A 785 -36.48 -17.31 -4.85
C ALA A 785 -37.16 -18.70 -4.94
N LEU A 786 -37.96 -19.07 -3.95
CA LEU A 786 -38.68 -20.35 -3.93
C LEU A 786 -39.95 -20.32 -4.78
N GLY A 787 -40.56 -19.14 -4.99
CA GLY A 787 -41.78 -18.96 -5.77
C GLY A 787 -43.08 -19.35 -5.03
N GLU A 788 -42.96 -19.77 -3.78
CA GLU A 788 -44.11 -20.10 -2.92
C GLU A 788 -43.79 -19.79 -1.46
N ASN A 789 -44.81 -19.33 -0.73
CA ASN A 789 -44.71 -19.08 0.70
C ASN A 789 -44.64 -20.41 1.44
N GLN A 790 -43.51 -20.67 2.10
CA GLN A 790 -43.22 -21.95 2.73
C GLN A 790 -44.15 -22.28 3.92
N ARG A 791 -44.77 -21.27 4.54
CA ARG A 791 -45.73 -21.48 5.64
C ARG A 791 -47.14 -21.77 5.14
N THR A 792 -47.59 -21.04 4.12
CA THR A 792 -49.00 -21.12 3.67
C THR A 792 -49.20 -22.04 2.48
N GLY A 793 -48.14 -22.39 1.74
CA GLY A 793 -48.19 -23.10 0.46
C GLY A 793 -48.74 -22.24 -0.68
N GLU A 794 -48.91 -20.94 -0.46
CA GLU A 794 -49.41 -20.01 -1.47
C GLU A 794 -48.34 -19.71 -2.51
N LYS A 795 -48.67 -19.91 -3.80
CA LYS A 795 -47.78 -19.55 -4.90
C LYS A 795 -47.67 -18.03 -5.03
N ILE A 796 -46.45 -17.54 -5.21
CA ILE A 796 -46.18 -16.13 -5.46
C ILE A 796 -46.22 -15.87 -6.98
N GLU A 797 -46.54 -14.63 -7.35
CA GLU A 797 -46.62 -14.17 -8.74
C GLU A 797 -45.32 -14.40 -9.53
N VAL A 798 -44.19 -14.38 -8.83
CA VAL A 798 -42.84 -14.53 -9.39
C VAL A 798 -42.06 -15.60 -8.64
N LYS A 799 -41.18 -16.28 -9.36
CA LYS A 799 -40.09 -17.10 -8.81
C LYS A 799 -38.79 -16.57 -9.39
N LEU A 800 -37.87 -16.08 -8.57
CA LEU A 800 -36.57 -15.61 -9.04
C LEU A 800 -35.64 -16.77 -9.31
N GLU A 801 -35.02 -16.77 -10.49
CA GLU A 801 -33.88 -17.63 -10.80
C GLU A 801 -32.58 -16.84 -10.59
N ILE A 802 -31.45 -17.55 -10.54
CA ILE A 802 -30.15 -16.89 -10.29
C ILE A 802 -29.79 -15.90 -11.40
N GLU A 803 -30.15 -16.22 -12.65
CA GLU A 803 -29.90 -15.37 -13.82
C GLU A 803 -30.63 -14.03 -13.72
N ASP A 804 -31.82 -14.00 -13.11
CA ASP A 804 -32.57 -12.75 -12.89
C ASP A 804 -31.80 -11.82 -11.93
N ILE A 805 -31.22 -12.40 -10.87
CA ILE A 805 -30.50 -11.68 -9.82
C ILE A 805 -29.15 -11.19 -10.34
N THR A 806 -28.39 -12.05 -11.02
CA THR A 806 -27.03 -11.74 -11.50
C THR A 806 -27.05 -10.76 -12.66
N LYS A 807 -28.04 -10.86 -13.57
CA LYS A 807 -28.27 -9.85 -14.61
C LYS A 807 -28.53 -8.49 -13.96
N THR A 808 -29.46 -8.43 -13.01
CA THR A 808 -29.81 -7.17 -12.33
C THR A 808 -28.62 -6.58 -11.56
N ALA A 809 -27.80 -7.43 -10.92
CA ALA A 809 -26.57 -7.00 -10.25
C ALA A 809 -25.59 -6.35 -11.24
N SER A 810 -25.37 -7.00 -12.39
CA SER A 810 -24.48 -6.50 -13.45
C SER A 810 -25.00 -5.21 -14.09
N ASP A 811 -26.31 -5.11 -14.36
CA ASP A 811 -26.92 -3.90 -14.90
C ASP A 811 -26.68 -2.69 -13.98
N LEU A 812 -26.74 -2.92 -12.66
CA LEU A 812 -26.46 -1.93 -11.61
C LEU A 812 -24.97 -1.66 -11.37
N GLY A 813 -24.07 -2.30 -12.12
CA GLY A 813 -22.62 -2.09 -12.04
C GLY A 813 -21.90 -2.89 -10.96
N LEU A 814 -22.55 -3.90 -10.37
CA LEU A 814 -21.91 -4.82 -9.45
C LEU A 814 -21.15 -5.90 -10.22
N GLY A 815 -19.92 -6.18 -9.81
CA GLY A 815 -19.04 -7.17 -10.46
C GLY A 815 -18.12 -6.61 -11.55
N GLU A 816 -18.21 -5.32 -11.87
CA GLU A 816 -17.35 -4.61 -12.83
C GLU A 816 -16.61 -3.41 -12.19
N LYS A 817 -15.50 -2.97 -12.78
CA LYS A 817 -14.77 -1.77 -12.30
C LYS A 817 -15.63 -0.52 -12.50
N THR A 818 -15.71 0.33 -11.48
CA THR A 818 -16.47 1.59 -11.51
C THR A 818 -15.84 2.66 -12.40
N GLY A 819 -14.56 2.50 -12.74
CA GLY A 819 -13.84 3.36 -13.68
C GLY A 819 -13.11 4.55 -13.03
N MET A 820 -12.96 4.51 -11.71
CA MET A 820 -12.21 5.48 -10.91
C MET A 820 -10.77 5.64 -11.40
N GLU A 821 -10.25 6.88 -11.50
CA GLU A 821 -8.90 7.17 -12.02
C GLU A 821 -7.76 6.92 -11.02
N ILE A 822 -7.76 5.75 -10.37
CA ILE A 822 -6.63 5.21 -9.61
C ILE A 822 -6.19 3.92 -10.30
N TYR A 823 -5.04 3.96 -10.96
CA TYR A 823 -4.49 2.82 -11.69
C TYR A 823 -3.63 1.92 -10.82
N ILE A 824 -2.96 2.48 -9.81
CA ILE A 824 -2.14 1.73 -8.85
C ILE A 824 -2.52 2.12 -7.41
N PRO A 825 -3.00 1.17 -6.59
CA PRO A 825 -3.47 -0.16 -7.00
C PRO A 825 -4.78 -0.07 -7.80
N ALA A 826 -4.93 -0.95 -8.78
CA ALA A 826 -6.14 -1.00 -9.59
C ALA A 826 -7.35 -1.47 -8.76
N GLU A 827 -8.53 -1.00 -9.14
CA GLU A 827 -9.79 -1.44 -8.54
C GLU A 827 -10.02 -2.94 -8.71
N ALA A 828 -10.50 -3.58 -7.64
CA ALA A 828 -10.89 -4.99 -7.63
C ALA A 828 -12.28 -5.19 -8.26
N ALA A 829 -12.47 -6.31 -8.95
CA ALA A 829 -13.76 -6.76 -9.46
C ALA A 829 -13.82 -8.29 -9.42
N SER A 830 -14.82 -8.84 -8.72
CA SER A 830 -14.98 -10.30 -8.53
C SER A 830 -16.08 -10.92 -9.39
N GLY A 831 -16.61 -10.17 -10.37
CA GLY A 831 -17.77 -10.61 -11.16
C GLY A 831 -19.04 -10.75 -10.31
N VAL A 832 -20.05 -11.40 -10.89
CA VAL A 832 -21.29 -11.78 -10.20
C VAL A 832 -21.31 -13.30 -10.00
N PRO A 833 -22.01 -13.83 -8.96
CA PRO A 833 -22.09 -15.27 -8.72
C PRO A 833 -22.53 -16.06 -9.96
N ASN A 834 -21.89 -17.20 -10.23
CA ASN A 834 -22.16 -18.00 -11.41
C ASN A 834 -22.01 -19.50 -11.08
N PRO A 835 -23.02 -20.35 -11.38
CA PRO A 835 -22.94 -21.79 -11.22
C PRO A 835 -21.69 -22.43 -11.81
N THR A 836 -21.30 -22.03 -13.02
CA THR A 836 -20.11 -22.57 -13.70
C THR A 836 -18.85 -22.23 -12.92
N THR A 837 -18.70 -20.96 -12.51
CA THR A 837 -17.54 -20.51 -11.72
C THR A 837 -17.44 -21.25 -10.38
N LYS A 838 -18.57 -21.53 -9.72
CA LYS A 838 -18.61 -22.31 -8.47
C LYS A 838 -18.11 -23.74 -8.68
N THR A 839 -18.58 -24.40 -9.74
CA THR A 839 -18.17 -25.77 -10.08
C THR A 839 -16.68 -25.83 -10.34
N GLU A 840 -16.14 -24.94 -11.18
CA GLU A 840 -14.71 -24.92 -11.52
C GLU A 840 -13.84 -24.56 -10.31
N THR A 841 -14.25 -23.56 -9.52
CA THR A 841 -13.54 -23.23 -8.27
C THR A 841 -13.50 -24.41 -7.31
N THR A 842 -14.61 -25.15 -7.18
CA THR A 842 -14.69 -26.32 -6.29
C THR A 842 -13.85 -27.48 -6.80
N LYS A 843 -13.82 -27.73 -8.12
CA LYS A 843 -12.90 -28.70 -8.75
C LYS A 843 -11.47 -28.35 -8.40
N SER A 844 -11.06 -27.10 -8.56
CA SER A 844 -9.72 -26.65 -8.22
C SER A 844 -9.37 -26.81 -6.74
N MET A 845 -10.33 -26.53 -5.85
CA MET A 845 -10.13 -26.74 -4.41
C MET A 845 -10.01 -28.22 -4.04
N LEU A 846 -10.89 -29.09 -4.56
CA LEU A 846 -10.84 -30.52 -4.35
C LEU A 846 -9.52 -31.10 -4.86
N ARG A 847 -9.17 -30.72 -6.09
CA ARG A 847 -7.97 -31.17 -6.77
C ARG A 847 -6.72 -30.78 -5.99
N ARG A 848 -6.58 -29.51 -5.57
CA ARG A 848 -5.51 -29.03 -4.67
C ARG A 848 -5.49 -29.75 -3.32
N TRP A 849 -6.65 -30.10 -2.78
CA TRP A 849 -6.70 -30.78 -1.49
C TRP A 849 -6.27 -32.25 -1.59
N LEU A 850 -6.77 -32.97 -2.59
CA LEU A 850 -6.36 -34.35 -2.88
C LEU A 850 -4.86 -34.38 -3.19
N ASP A 851 -4.38 -33.42 -3.97
CA ASP A 851 -2.97 -33.17 -4.28
C ASP A 851 -2.03 -33.35 -3.07
N ASN A 852 -2.39 -32.68 -1.98
CA ASN A 852 -1.57 -32.54 -0.79
C ASN A 852 -1.76 -33.70 0.20
N ASN A 853 -2.77 -34.55 0.00
CA ASN A 853 -3.23 -35.48 1.04
C ASN A 853 -3.53 -36.90 0.58
N ILE A 854 -3.86 -37.16 -0.68
CA ILE A 854 -4.37 -38.46 -1.16
C ILE A 854 -3.38 -39.61 -0.91
N SER A 855 -2.07 -39.34 -1.01
CA SER A 855 -1.01 -40.31 -0.69
C SER A 855 -1.07 -40.83 0.75
N LYS A 856 -1.54 -40.01 1.68
CA LYS A 856 -1.67 -40.37 3.10
C LYS A 856 -2.83 -41.33 3.34
N TYR A 857 -3.75 -41.48 2.39
CA TYR A 857 -4.93 -42.33 2.48
C TYR A 857 -4.77 -43.68 1.78
N TYR A 858 -3.74 -43.83 0.97
CA TYR A 858 -3.49 -45.04 0.22
C TYR A 858 -3.07 -46.22 1.11
N ILE A 859 -3.64 -47.39 0.83
CA ILE A 859 -3.43 -48.65 1.56
C ILE A 859 -2.99 -49.80 0.66
N GLY A 860 -2.79 -49.54 -0.65
CA GLY A 860 -2.29 -50.53 -1.59
C GLY A 860 -0.86 -50.97 -1.27
N ILE A 861 -0.50 -52.16 -1.75
CA ILE A 861 0.80 -52.79 -1.49
C ILE A 861 1.89 -52.27 -2.46
N GLU A 862 1.46 -51.72 -3.59
CA GLU A 862 2.34 -51.13 -4.61
C GLU A 862 2.84 -49.74 -4.20
N GLU A 863 4.00 -49.34 -4.70
CA GLU A 863 4.56 -48.00 -4.47
C GLU A 863 3.59 -46.90 -4.96
N PHE A 864 3.35 -45.89 -4.13
CA PHE A 864 2.43 -44.80 -4.45
C PHE A 864 3.14 -43.73 -5.29
N THR A 865 3.04 -43.86 -6.62
CA THR A 865 3.70 -42.98 -7.60
C THR A 865 2.86 -41.75 -7.97
N ASP A 866 3.50 -40.77 -8.61
CA ASP A 866 2.88 -39.61 -9.24
C ASP A 866 1.73 -39.96 -10.18
N GLU A 867 2.01 -40.90 -11.09
CA GLU A 867 1.06 -41.37 -12.11
C GLU A 867 -0.21 -41.94 -11.45
N LYS A 868 -0.04 -42.71 -10.36
CA LYS A 868 -1.15 -43.23 -9.57
C LYS A 868 -1.88 -42.12 -8.83
N LYS A 869 -1.15 -41.18 -8.23
CA LYS A 869 -1.75 -40.00 -7.58
C LYS A 869 -2.66 -39.25 -8.55
N GLN A 870 -2.19 -38.93 -9.75
CA GLN A 870 -2.99 -38.20 -10.73
C GLN A 870 -4.21 -38.95 -11.20
N THR A 871 -4.05 -40.24 -11.52
CA THR A 871 -5.17 -41.08 -11.96
C THR A 871 -6.29 -41.03 -10.92
N LEU A 872 -5.92 -41.21 -9.64
CA LEU A 872 -6.86 -41.11 -8.53
C LEU A 872 -7.45 -39.71 -8.35
N VAL A 873 -6.64 -38.64 -8.44
CA VAL A 873 -7.11 -37.25 -8.30
C VAL A 873 -8.09 -36.91 -9.43
N ASN A 874 -7.74 -37.20 -10.68
CA ASN A 874 -8.57 -36.92 -11.85
C ASN A 874 -9.91 -37.65 -11.77
N GLU A 875 -9.87 -38.95 -11.44
CA GLU A 875 -11.09 -39.76 -11.35
C GLU A 875 -12.01 -39.23 -10.25
N ILE A 876 -11.48 -38.91 -9.07
CA ILE A 876 -12.26 -38.35 -7.95
C ILE A 876 -12.77 -36.93 -8.27
N VAL A 877 -11.99 -36.09 -8.95
CA VAL A 877 -12.43 -34.74 -9.36
C VAL A 877 -13.51 -34.83 -10.44
N GLY A 878 -13.36 -35.76 -11.39
CA GLY A 878 -14.34 -36.02 -12.46
C GLY A 878 -15.70 -36.47 -11.95
N TRP A 879 -15.80 -36.98 -10.71
CA TRP A 879 -17.09 -37.25 -10.07
C TRP A 879 -17.98 -36.02 -9.94
N ILE A 880 -17.42 -34.80 -9.99
CA ILE A 880 -18.19 -33.55 -10.01
C ILE A 880 -19.02 -33.42 -11.30
N ASP A 881 -18.49 -33.91 -12.42
CA ASP A 881 -19.10 -33.80 -13.75
C ASP A 881 -20.15 -34.88 -14.05
N LEU A 882 -20.38 -35.80 -13.10
CA LEU A 882 -21.43 -36.81 -13.24
C LEU A 882 -22.82 -36.16 -13.33
N ASP A 883 -23.61 -36.66 -14.28
CA ASP A 883 -25.01 -36.25 -14.48
C ASP A 883 -25.94 -36.70 -13.33
N TYR A 884 -25.43 -37.53 -12.42
CA TYR A 884 -26.10 -37.92 -11.18
C TYR A 884 -25.25 -37.59 -9.93
N GLU A 885 -25.84 -37.75 -8.74
CA GLU A 885 -25.13 -37.58 -7.47
C GLU A 885 -24.70 -38.93 -6.90
N LEU A 886 -23.41 -39.08 -6.60
CA LEU A 886 -22.91 -40.25 -5.88
C LEU A 886 -23.42 -40.24 -4.43
N THR A 887 -23.97 -41.35 -3.98
CA THR A 887 -24.27 -41.60 -2.57
C THR A 887 -22.97 -41.77 -1.77
N ARG A 888 -23.02 -41.55 -0.45
CA ARG A 888 -21.85 -41.80 0.42
C ARG A 888 -21.34 -43.24 0.26
N SER A 889 -22.23 -44.22 0.11
CA SER A 889 -21.86 -45.63 -0.07
C SER A 889 -21.13 -45.88 -1.39
N GLU A 890 -21.56 -45.23 -2.48
CA GLU A 890 -20.84 -45.29 -3.76
C GLU A 890 -19.45 -44.66 -3.63
N VAL A 891 -19.35 -43.46 -3.06
CA VAL A 891 -18.04 -42.82 -2.79
C VAL A 891 -17.12 -43.73 -1.98
N VAL A 892 -17.63 -44.37 -0.91
CA VAL A 892 -16.84 -45.31 -0.09
C VAL A 892 -16.39 -46.52 -0.92
N ASN A 893 -17.28 -47.12 -1.69
CA ASN A 893 -16.97 -48.31 -2.50
C ASN A 893 -15.94 -47.99 -3.57
N ASP A 894 -16.08 -46.86 -4.25
CA ASP A 894 -15.20 -46.43 -5.33
C ASP A 894 -13.81 -46.07 -4.77
N LEU A 895 -13.75 -45.38 -3.63
CA LEU A 895 -12.47 -45.14 -2.93
C LEU A 895 -11.80 -46.44 -2.46
N MET A 896 -12.54 -47.44 -1.99
CA MET A 896 -11.96 -48.74 -1.64
C MET A 896 -11.44 -49.48 -2.87
N ALA A 897 -12.17 -49.43 -3.99
CA ALA A 897 -11.74 -50.00 -5.27
C ALA A 897 -10.45 -49.33 -5.78
N MET A 898 -10.26 -48.05 -5.44
CA MET A 898 -9.06 -47.26 -5.68
C MET A 898 -7.92 -47.50 -4.67
N GLU A 899 -8.04 -48.47 -3.76
CA GLU A 899 -7.06 -48.77 -2.70
C GLU A 899 -6.82 -47.58 -1.74
N LEU A 900 -7.83 -46.74 -1.53
CA LEU A 900 -7.83 -45.64 -0.56
C LEU A 900 -8.66 -46.05 0.66
N GLU A 901 -8.20 -45.66 1.85
CA GLU A 901 -8.89 -45.89 3.12
C GLU A 901 -9.95 -44.78 3.35
N PRO A 902 -11.25 -45.02 3.07
CA PRO A 902 -12.21 -43.93 2.95
C PRO A 902 -12.60 -43.33 4.32
N GLU A 903 -12.46 -44.11 5.39
CA GLU A 903 -12.82 -43.73 6.76
C GLU A 903 -11.63 -43.16 7.57
N LYS A 904 -10.42 -43.18 7.00
CA LYS A 904 -9.21 -42.66 7.65
C LYS A 904 -9.34 -41.17 7.90
N ARG A 905 -8.85 -40.72 9.06
CA ARG A 905 -8.82 -39.31 9.47
C ARG A 905 -7.37 -38.86 9.64
N LEU A 906 -7.02 -37.71 9.08
CA LEU A 906 -5.71 -37.09 9.28
C LEU A 906 -5.73 -36.14 10.48
N GLY A 907 -4.58 -35.92 11.12
CA GLY A 907 -4.46 -35.02 12.27
C GLY A 907 -5.01 -33.63 11.96
N GLY A 908 -5.93 -33.14 12.78
CA GLY A 908 -6.61 -31.84 12.60
C GLY A 908 -7.91 -31.89 11.80
N LEU A 909 -8.28 -33.02 11.20
CA LEU A 909 -9.56 -33.20 10.50
C LEU A 909 -10.54 -34.04 11.35
N SER A 910 -11.77 -33.57 11.46
CA SER A 910 -12.84 -34.26 12.18
C SER A 910 -13.52 -35.38 11.38
N GLU A 911 -13.35 -35.38 10.05
CA GLU A 911 -14.06 -36.24 9.09
C GLU A 911 -13.10 -37.16 8.30
N GLY A 912 -13.65 -38.25 7.74
CA GLY A 912 -12.92 -39.20 6.89
C GLY A 912 -12.77 -38.72 5.45
N LEU A 913 -11.94 -39.40 4.64
CA LEU A 913 -11.71 -39.07 3.23
C LEU A 913 -13.02 -39.04 2.42
N ALA A 914 -13.85 -40.08 2.55
CA ALA A 914 -15.13 -40.18 1.83
C ALA A 914 -16.07 -39.04 2.19
N ASP A 915 -16.18 -38.72 3.48
CA ASP A 915 -17.04 -37.64 3.97
C ASP A 915 -16.58 -36.29 3.45
N ARG A 916 -15.26 -36.04 3.45
CA ARG A 916 -14.70 -34.82 2.91
C ARG A 916 -14.99 -34.68 1.41
N ILE A 917 -14.69 -35.70 0.61
CA ILE A 917 -14.98 -35.68 -0.83
C ILE A 917 -16.46 -35.44 -1.07
N LYS A 918 -17.33 -36.21 -0.42
CA LYS A 918 -18.78 -36.11 -0.62
C LYS A 918 -19.34 -34.75 -0.17
N PHE A 919 -19.08 -34.34 1.07
CA PHE A 919 -19.78 -33.22 1.69
C PHE A 919 -19.07 -31.87 1.54
N SER A 920 -17.73 -31.85 1.48
CA SER A 920 -16.97 -30.61 1.30
C SER A 920 -16.73 -30.24 -0.17
N TYR A 921 -16.88 -31.20 -1.10
CA TYR A 921 -16.58 -30.95 -2.51
C TYR A 921 -17.70 -31.36 -3.46
N LEU A 922 -18.05 -32.65 -3.58
CA LEU A 922 -19.08 -33.08 -4.56
C LEU A 922 -20.42 -32.38 -4.35
N ASN A 923 -20.87 -32.30 -3.10
CA ASN A 923 -22.11 -31.58 -2.76
C ASN A 923 -21.97 -30.07 -2.91
N GLN A 924 -20.78 -29.51 -2.68
CA GLN A 924 -20.55 -28.07 -2.76
C GLN A 924 -20.40 -27.59 -4.20
N ALA A 925 -19.90 -28.42 -5.12
CA ALA A 925 -19.65 -28.05 -6.51
C ALA A 925 -20.95 -27.81 -7.30
N LYS A 926 -22.05 -28.46 -6.89
CA LYS A 926 -23.35 -28.28 -7.52
C LYS A 926 -23.99 -26.99 -7.04
N TRP A 927 -24.64 -26.29 -7.96
CA TRP A 927 -25.49 -25.17 -7.59
C TRP A 927 -26.77 -25.69 -6.95
N THR A 928 -27.03 -25.22 -5.74
CA THR A 928 -28.17 -25.65 -4.94
C THR A 928 -29.13 -24.48 -4.74
N ILE A 929 -30.37 -24.79 -4.37
CA ILE A 929 -31.31 -23.75 -3.95
C ILE A 929 -30.77 -22.97 -2.73
N ALA A 930 -29.97 -23.61 -1.87
CA ALA A 930 -29.30 -22.96 -0.74
C ALA A 930 -28.35 -21.83 -1.18
N ASP A 931 -27.65 -22.00 -2.29
CA ASP A 931 -26.80 -20.95 -2.89
C ASP A 931 -27.65 -19.77 -3.35
N THR A 932 -28.72 -20.05 -4.10
CA THR A 932 -29.67 -19.03 -4.54
C THR A 932 -30.25 -18.25 -3.36
N LEU A 933 -30.61 -18.94 -2.27
CA LEU A 933 -31.12 -18.29 -1.04
C LEU A 933 -30.08 -17.38 -0.39
N ASN A 934 -28.82 -17.81 -0.28
CA ASN A 934 -27.74 -16.98 0.25
C ASN A 934 -27.47 -15.75 -0.63
N ILE A 935 -27.43 -15.94 -1.95
CA ILE A 935 -27.13 -14.86 -2.90
C ILE A 935 -28.22 -13.79 -2.89
N THR A 936 -29.47 -14.23 -2.81
CA THR A 936 -30.66 -13.38 -2.71
C THR A 936 -30.61 -12.38 -1.55
N ILE A 937 -29.82 -12.64 -0.51
CA ILE A 937 -29.65 -11.72 0.63
C ILE A 937 -28.27 -11.10 0.73
N GLY A 938 -27.45 -11.19 -0.33
CA GLY A 938 -26.11 -10.63 -0.39
C GLY A 938 -25.06 -11.41 0.40
N GLN A 939 -25.29 -12.70 0.66
CA GLN A 939 -24.33 -13.64 1.25
C GLN A 939 -23.80 -14.60 0.17
N GLY A 940 -23.05 -15.63 0.59
CA GLY A 940 -22.47 -16.62 -0.31
C GLY A 940 -21.34 -16.02 -1.15
N GLU A 941 -21.42 -16.25 -2.45
CA GLU A 941 -20.40 -15.83 -3.42
C GLU A 941 -20.49 -14.36 -3.86
N ASN A 942 -21.45 -13.59 -3.34
CA ASN A 942 -21.47 -12.15 -3.59
C ASN A 942 -20.18 -11.49 -3.05
N ALA A 943 -19.49 -10.73 -3.90
CA ALA A 943 -18.30 -9.99 -3.51
C ALA A 943 -18.19 -8.68 -4.30
N TYR A 944 -18.37 -7.55 -3.63
CA TYR A 944 -18.39 -6.23 -4.27
C TYR A 944 -17.58 -5.21 -3.47
N THR A 945 -16.97 -4.25 -4.15
CA THR A 945 -16.20 -3.16 -3.52
C THR A 945 -17.12 -2.08 -2.97
N LEU A 946 -16.62 -1.27 -2.03
CA LEU A 946 -17.41 -0.15 -1.52
C LEU A 946 -17.70 0.90 -2.61
N ALA A 947 -16.76 1.10 -3.55
CA ALA A 947 -16.97 1.94 -4.73
C ALA A 947 -18.17 1.45 -5.57
N GLN A 948 -18.25 0.15 -5.84
CA GLN A 948 -19.38 -0.47 -6.54
C GLN A 948 -20.69 -0.25 -5.77
N LEU A 949 -20.70 -0.47 -4.45
CA LEU A 949 -21.90 -0.27 -3.62
C LEU A 949 -22.35 1.20 -3.56
N GLY A 950 -21.41 2.14 -3.52
CA GLY A 950 -21.72 3.57 -3.61
C GLY A 950 -22.38 3.92 -4.94
N ASN A 951 -21.80 3.46 -6.06
CA ASN A 951 -22.33 3.72 -7.40
C ASN A 951 -23.70 3.04 -7.63
N TYR A 952 -23.87 1.84 -7.09
CA TYR A 952 -25.14 1.10 -7.08
C TYR A 952 -26.26 1.91 -6.43
N VAL A 953 -26.01 2.52 -5.27
CA VAL A 953 -27.03 3.36 -4.60
C VAL A 953 -27.23 4.69 -5.31
N ALA A 954 -26.18 5.31 -5.84
CA ALA A 954 -26.32 6.50 -6.67
C ALA A 954 -27.20 6.23 -7.92
N THR A 955 -26.99 5.09 -8.58
CA THR A 955 -27.78 4.63 -9.74
C THR A 955 -29.25 4.42 -9.40
N ILE A 956 -29.56 3.88 -8.22
CA ILE A 956 -30.96 3.76 -7.77
C ILE A 956 -31.55 5.15 -7.48
N ALA A 957 -30.79 6.02 -6.81
CA ALA A 957 -31.25 7.33 -6.37
C ALA A 957 -31.51 8.31 -7.53
N ASN A 958 -30.77 8.19 -8.65
CA ASN A 958 -30.96 9.03 -9.83
C ASN A 958 -31.92 8.43 -10.88
N GLY A 959 -32.63 7.35 -10.56
CA GLY A 959 -33.61 6.75 -11.48
C GLY A 959 -33.01 5.88 -12.59
N GLY A 960 -31.87 5.25 -12.33
CA GLY A 960 -31.26 4.22 -13.18
C GLY A 960 -30.16 4.70 -14.10
N TYR A 961 -29.53 5.85 -13.84
CA TYR A 961 -28.36 6.32 -14.59
C TYR A 961 -27.08 5.85 -13.89
N LYS A 962 -26.48 4.79 -14.40
CA LYS A 962 -25.21 4.26 -13.91
C LYS A 962 -24.07 5.16 -14.39
N HIS A 963 -23.33 5.76 -13.46
CA HIS A 963 -22.19 6.63 -13.81
C HIS A 963 -20.89 5.84 -13.83
N LYS A 964 -19.97 6.23 -14.72
CA LYS A 964 -18.55 5.96 -14.52
C LYS A 964 -18.05 6.91 -13.44
N LEU A 965 -17.52 6.38 -12.34
CA LEU A 965 -17.04 7.21 -11.24
C LEU A 965 -15.82 8.02 -11.66
N SER A 966 -15.68 9.23 -11.10
CA SER A 966 -14.52 10.08 -11.36
C SER A 966 -14.05 10.85 -10.14
N LEU A 967 -12.72 10.82 -9.94
CA LEU A 967 -11.96 11.62 -8.98
C LEU A 967 -11.46 12.93 -9.57
N ILE A 968 -11.57 13.13 -10.88
CA ILE A 968 -11.04 14.30 -11.59
C ILE A 968 -12.17 15.27 -11.94
N SER A 969 -11.97 16.55 -11.64
CA SER A 969 -12.81 17.63 -12.13
C SER A 969 -12.23 18.23 -13.41
N ASN A 970 -10.98 18.67 -13.39
CA ASN A 970 -10.29 19.21 -14.56
C ASN A 970 -8.77 19.19 -14.38
N ILE A 971 -8.05 19.38 -15.48
CA ILE A 971 -6.60 19.56 -15.52
C ILE A 971 -6.30 20.88 -16.17
N LYS A 972 -5.47 21.70 -15.54
CA LYS A 972 -5.07 23.02 -16.03
C LYS A 972 -3.55 23.08 -16.15
N ASN A 973 -3.04 23.95 -17.01
CA ASN A 973 -1.60 24.21 -17.03
C ASN A 973 -1.12 24.83 -15.71
N TYR A 974 0.20 24.82 -15.48
CA TYR A 974 0.81 25.21 -14.20
C TYR A 974 0.39 26.59 -13.65
N ASN A 975 0.05 27.55 -14.52
CA ASN A 975 -0.38 28.89 -14.14
C ASN A 975 -1.90 29.10 -14.23
N ASN A 976 -2.67 28.02 -14.38
CA ASN A 976 -4.13 28.00 -14.52
C ASN A 976 -4.70 28.88 -15.66
N SER A 977 -3.87 29.29 -16.64
CA SER A 977 -4.32 30.13 -17.76
C SER A 977 -5.07 29.35 -18.84
N LYS A 978 -4.94 28.02 -18.87
CA LYS A 978 -5.56 27.15 -19.86
C LYS A 978 -6.02 25.84 -19.22
N THR A 979 -7.29 25.48 -19.41
CA THR A 979 -7.80 24.13 -19.17
C THR A 979 -7.34 23.19 -20.27
N ILE A 980 -6.72 22.08 -19.87
CA ILE A 980 -6.19 21.02 -20.73
C ILE A 980 -7.25 19.91 -20.90
N HIS A 981 -7.89 19.54 -19.79
CA HIS A 981 -8.94 18.53 -19.73
C HIS A 981 -10.04 19.02 -18.79
N GLU A 982 -11.30 18.79 -19.14
CA GLU A 982 -12.47 19.05 -18.30
C GLU A 982 -13.27 17.75 -18.23
N GLN A 983 -13.58 17.29 -17.02
CA GLN A 983 -14.33 16.06 -16.85
C GLN A 983 -15.81 16.30 -17.11
N THR A 984 -16.38 15.52 -18.02
CA THR A 984 -17.82 15.49 -18.26
C THR A 984 -18.43 14.21 -17.67
N PRO A 985 -19.59 14.28 -17.00
CA PRO A 985 -20.28 13.09 -16.51
C PRO A 985 -20.47 12.07 -17.64
N ASN A 986 -20.11 10.83 -17.37
CA ASN A 986 -20.33 9.70 -18.27
C ASN A 986 -21.31 8.76 -17.59
N SER A 987 -22.53 8.68 -18.12
CA SER A 987 -23.62 7.89 -17.56
C SER A 987 -24.31 7.06 -18.62
N GLU A 988 -24.69 5.84 -18.25
CA GLU A 988 -25.50 4.93 -19.04
C GLU A 988 -26.83 4.69 -18.32
N LYS A 989 -27.95 4.82 -19.03
CA LYS A 989 -29.25 4.48 -18.45
C LYS A 989 -29.47 2.97 -18.53
N ILE A 990 -29.67 2.33 -17.38
CA ILE A 990 -29.92 0.89 -17.32
C ILE A 990 -31.30 0.56 -17.91
N ASP A 991 -31.39 -0.58 -18.60
CA ASP A 991 -32.63 -1.04 -19.23
C ASP A 991 -33.53 -1.73 -18.21
N VAL A 992 -34.64 -1.07 -17.87
CA VAL A 992 -35.68 -1.59 -16.96
C VAL A 992 -37.05 -1.45 -17.60
N LYS A 993 -37.93 -2.41 -17.34
CA LYS A 993 -39.30 -2.44 -17.89
C LYS A 993 -40.14 -1.27 -17.39
N ASP A 994 -39.99 -0.88 -16.12
CA ASP A 994 -40.66 0.27 -15.54
C ASP A 994 -39.69 1.10 -14.69
N SER A 995 -39.43 2.33 -15.11
CA SER A 995 -38.60 3.29 -14.36
C SER A 995 -39.15 3.59 -12.96
N ASN A 996 -40.46 3.39 -12.71
CA ASN A 996 -41.04 3.57 -11.38
C ASN A 996 -40.58 2.50 -10.38
N ASN A 997 -39.94 1.41 -10.83
CA ASN A 997 -39.35 0.40 -9.96
C ASN A 997 -38.32 1.01 -9.00
N PHE A 998 -37.51 1.98 -9.44
CA PHE A 998 -36.57 2.69 -8.55
C PHE A 998 -37.30 3.43 -7.42
N ASN A 999 -38.43 4.09 -7.69
CA ASN A 999 -39.23 4.77 -6.67
C ASN A 999 -39.75 3.79 -5.61
N HIS A 1000 -40.13 2.58 -6.01
CA HIS A 1000 -40.56 1.54 -5.07
C HIS A 1000 -39.42 1.12 -4.14
N LEU A 1001 -38.22 0.95 -4.67
CA LEU A 1001 -37.04 0.64 -3.88
C LEU A 1001 -36.67 1.78 -2.93
N MET A 1002 -36.63 3.02 -3.43
CA MET A 1002 -36.36 4.23 -2.65
C MET A 1002 -37.35 4.39 -1.49
N LYS A 1003 -38.64 4.10 -1.71
CA LYS A 1003 -39.66 4.12 -0.65
C LYS A 1003 -39.35 3.10 0.45
N GLY A 1004 -38.91 1.88 0.08
CA GLY A 1004 -38.46 0.88 1.06
C GLY A 1004 -37.25 1.37 1.88
N MET A 1005 -36.28 2.01 1.22
CA MET A 1005 -35.12 2.60 1.89
C MET A 1005 -35.47 3.76 2.82
N HIS A 1006 -36.43 4.60 2.43
CA HIS A 1006 -36.92 5.69 3.28
C HIS A 1006 -37.59 5.14 4.54
N LEU A 1007 -38.44 4.11 4.41
CA LEU A 1007 -39.05 3.49 5.58
C LEU A 1007 -38.00 2.88 6.53
N ALA A 1008 -36.90 2.35 6.00
CA ALA A 1008 -35.81 1.79 6.81
C ALA A 1008 -35.08 2.84 7.67
N SER A 1009 -35.09 4.13 7.29
CA SER A 1009 -34.57 5.21 8.15
C SER A 1009 -35.51 5.55 9.30
N LYS A 1010 -36.81 5.22 9.16
CA LYS A 1010 -37.87 5.52 10.14
C LYS A 1010 -38.19 4.35 11.09
N SER A 1011 -37.44 3.25 11.03
CA SER A 1011 -37.67 2.04 11.84
C SER A 1011 -36.47 1.66 12.73
N GLY A 1012 -36.73 0.82 13.74
CA GLY A 1012 -35.70 0.20 14.58
C GLY A 1012 -34.72 1.19 15.24
N LEU A 1013 -33.44 0.79 15.29
CA LEU A 1013 -32.35 1.62 15.80
C LEU A 1013 -32.06 2.83 14.91
N ASN A 1014 -32.31 2.73 13.61
CA ASN A 1014 -32.10 3.83 12.66
C ASN A 1014 -33.04 5.00 12.94
N LYS A 1015 -34.27 4.73 13.37
CA LYS A 1015 -35.21 5.78 13.79
C LYS A 1015 -34.59 6.70 14.85
N GLN A 1016 -33.82 6.15 15.79
CA GLN A 1016 -33.16 6.95 16.84
C GLN A 1016 -32.10 7.88 16.24
N VAL A 1017 -31.36 7.41 15.24
CA VAL A 1017 -30.32 8.18 14.55
C VAL A 1017 -30.91 9.31 13.69
N TYR A 1018 -32.01 9.03 12.96
CA TYR A 1018 -32.57 9.94 11.97
C TYR A 1018 -33.81 10.73 12.44
N SER A 1019 -34.31 10.53 13.67
CA SER A 1019 -35.54 11.18 14.14
C SER A 1019 -35.46 12.70 14.22
N ASP A 1020 -34.32 13.23 14.65
CA ASP A 1020 -34.06 14.67 14.78
C ASP A 1020 -33.26 15.23 13.60
N PHE A 1021 -33.04 14.43 12.56
CA PHE A 1021 -32.31 14.86 11.38
C PHE A 1021 -33.23 15.71 10.48
N PRO A 1022 -32.81 16.92 10.06
CA PRO A 1022 -33.74 17.89 9.45
C PRO A 1022 -34.12 17.57 8.00
N ILE A 1023 -33.49 16.56 7.39
CA ILE A 1023 -33.81 16.10 6.03
C ILE A 1023 -34.14 14.61 6.03
N ASP A 1024 -35.03 14.22 5.13
CA ASP A 1024 -35.38 12.83 4.94
C ASP A 1024 -34.29 12.08 4.16
N VAL A 1025 -34.01 10.85 4.60
CA VAL A 1025 -32.94 10.00 4.07
C VAL A 1025 -33.50 8.63 3.70
N GLY A 1026 -33.07 8.09 2.57
CA GLY A 1026 -33.25 6.68 2.23
C GLY A 1026 -32.00 5.89 2.61
N ILE A 1027 -32.14 4.82 3.39
CA ILE A 1027 -31.01 3.94 3.76
C ILE A 1027 -31.31 2.45 3.55
N LYS A 1028 -30.25 1.65 3.51
CA LYS A 1028 -30.33 0.21 3.69
C LYS A 1028 -29.14 -0.28 4.51
N THR A 1029 -29.42 -0.96 5.62
CA THR A 1029 -28.41 -1.64 6.44
C THR A 1029 -28.02 -2.99 5.84
N GLY A 1030 -26.79 -3.40 6.09
CA GLY A 1030 -26.27 -4.74 5.82
C GLY A 1030 -25.42 -5.27 6.96
N THR A 1031 -25.48 -6.58 7.14
CA THR A 1031 -24.57 -7.31 8.02
C THR A 1031 -24.10 -8.52 7.24
N ALA A 1032 -22.79 -8.63 7.03
CA ALA A 1032 -22.18 -9.76 6.33
C ALA A 1032 -21.53 -10.69 7.36
N GLU A 1033 -21.90 -11.97 7.36
CA GLU A 1033 -21.34 -12.94 8.30
C GLU A 1033 -19.95 -13.35 7.82
N LYS A 1034 -18.95 -13.26 8.70
CA LYS A 1034 -17.59 -13.72 8.39
C LYS A 1034 -17.31 -15.00 9.16
N SER A 1035 -17.12 -16.08 8.41
CA SER A 1035 -16.61 -17.33 8.96
C SER A 1035 -15.10 -17.26 9.19
N GLY A 1036 -14.62 -18.15 10.06
CA GLY A 1036 -13.19 -18.28 10.38
C GLY A 1036 -12.82 -17.67 11.71
N THR A 1037 -11.54 -17.84 12.01
CA THR A 1037 -10.94 -17.52 13.29
C THR A 1037 -9.69 -16.70 13.01
N ASN A 1038 -9.43 -15.70 13.86
CA ASN A 1038 -8.17 -14.99 13.85
C ASN A 1038 -7.04 -15.99 14.15
N PRO A 1039 -6.08 -16.17 13.22
CA PRO A 1039 -5.02 -17.18 13.37
C PRO A 1039 -4.06 -16.89 14.53
N ILE A 1040 -4.01 -15.65 15.00
CA ILE A 1040 -3.16 -15.21 16.11
C ILE A 1040 -3.88 -15.39 17.45
N THR A 1041 -5.10 -14.88 17.58
CA THR A 1041 -5.81 -14.85 18.87
C THR A 1041 -6.69 -16.08 19.11
N GLY A 1042 -7.06 -16.84 18.08
CA GLY A 1042 -8.00 -17.95 18.20
C GLY A 1042 -9.47 -17.52 18.36
N ASP A 1043 -9.76 -16.22 18.32
CA ASP A 1043 -11.12 -15.67 18.38
C ASP A 1043 -11.82 -15.76 17.02
N THR A 1044 -13.10 -16.11 17.01
CA THR A 1044 -13.91 -16.06 15.77
C THR A 1044 -14.08 -14.62 15.29
N TYR A 1045 -14.19 -14.40 13.98
CA TYR A 1045 -14.44 -13.06 13.46
C TYR A 1045 -15.85 -12.57 13.79
N ASP A 1046 -15.99 -11.27 14.08
CA ASP A 1046 -17.29 -10.62 14.14
C ASP A 1046 -17.76 -10.23 12.71
N SER A 1047 -19.07 -10.06 12.54
CA SER A 1047 -19.67 -9.68 11.25
C SER A 1047 -19.20 -8.31 10.76
N TYR A 1048 -19.22 -8.12 9.44
CA TYR A 1048 -19.01 -6.79 8.85
C TYR A 1048 -20.30 -5.99 8.91
N SER A 1049 -20.18 -4.73 9.26
CA SER A 1049 -21.30 -3.79 9.33
C SER A 1049 -21.31 -2.92 8.09
N TYR A 1050 -22.47 -2.81 7.45
CA TYR A 1050 -22.69 -2.00 6.25
C TYR A 1050 -23.88 -1.06 6.41
N GLN A 1051 -23.76 0.11 5.79
CA GLN A 1051 -24.91 0.90 5.42
C GLN A 1051 -24.65 1.61 4.10
N VAL A 1052 -25.70 1.66 3.27
CA VAL A 1052 -25.76 2.52 2.10
C VAL A 1052 -26.95 3.46 2.23
N GLY A 1053 -26.87 4.66 1.68
CA GLY A 1053 -27.97 5.61 1.72
C GLY A 1053 -27.79 6.78 0.78
N PHE A 1054 -28.86 7.57 0.63
CA PHE A 1054 -28.86 8.78 -0.17
C PHE A 1054 -29.75 9.86 0.47
N ALA A 1055 -29.47 11.12 0.14
CA ALA A 1055 -30.25 12.25 0.61
C ALA A 1055 -30.16 13.47 -0.34
N PRO A 1056 -31.11 14.41 -0.24
CA PRO A 1056 -32.44 14.24 0.35
C PRO A 1056 -33.25 13.12 -0.31
N TYR A 1057 -34.27 12.59 0.38
CA TYR A 1057 -35.11 11.51 -0.16
C TYR A 1057 -35.83 11.91 -1.46
N ASP A 1058 -36.40 13.11 -1.50
CA ASP A 1058 -37.24 13.56 -2.62
C ASP A 1058 -36.44 14.05 -3.84
N ASP A 1059 -35.21 14.52 -3.63
CA ASP A 1059 -34.31 15.02 -4.68
C ASP A 1059 -32.85 14.65 -4.34
N PRO A 1060 -32.44 13.39 -4.55
CA PRO A 1060 -31.15 12.89 -4.10
C PRO A 1060 -29.96 13.62 -4.73
N LYS A 1061 -29.07 14.15 -3.89
CA LYS A 1061 -27.83 14.84 -4.31
C LYS A 1061 -26.58 14.06 -3.98
N ILE A 1062 -26.61 13.33 -2.87
CA ILE A 1062 -25.47 12.55 -2.36
C ILE A 1062 -25.89 11.12 -2.09
N ALA A 1063 -25.04 10.17 -2.46
CA ALA A 1063 -25.10 8.77 -2.06
C ALA A 1063 -23.86 8.44 -1.21
N VAL A 1064 -24.07 7.75 -0.09
CA VAL A 1064 -23.01 7.37 0.85
C VAL A 1064 -23.05 5.87 1.07
N ALA A 1065 -21.88 5.23 1.01
CA ALA A 1065 -21.71 3.83 1.38
C ALA A 1065 -20.61 3.70 2.43
N VAL A 1066 -20.86 2.86 3.44
CA VAL A 1066 -19.98 2.64 4.59
C VAL A 1066 -19.82 1.15 4.86
N VAL A 1067 -18.58 0.74 5.15
CA VAL A 1067 -18.25 -0.58 5.71
C VAL A 1067 -17.36 -0.45 6.93
N MET A 1068 -17.64 -1.26 7.96
CA MET A 1068 -16.73 -1.48 9.08
C MET A 1068 -16.47 -2.97 9.25
N PHE A 1069 -15.20 -3.38 9.15
CA PHE A 1069 -14.83 -4.76 9.41
C PHE A 1069 -14.99 -5.06 10.88
N GLN A 1070 -15.59 -6.21 11.19
CA GLN A 1070 -15.90 -6.64 12.55
C GLN A 1070 -16.73 -5.62 13.35
N GLY A 1071 -17.42 -4.68 12.68
CA GLY A 1071 -18.28 -3.67 13.31
C GLY A 1071 -19.66 -4.19 13.75
N GLY A 1072 -19.98 -5.45 13.42
CA GLY A 1072 -21.19 -6.13 13.88
C GLY A 1072 -22.46 -5.68 13.18
N ASP A 1073 -23.38 -5.09 13.92
CA ASP A 1073 -24.70 -4.69 13.44
C ASP A 1073 -24.61 -3.52 12.44
N GLY A 1074 -25.37 -3.60 11.34
CA GLY A 1074 -25.42 -2.56 10.30
C GLY A 1074 -25.82 -1.16 10.79
N SER A 1075 -26.55 -1.07 11.90
CA SER A 1075 -26.95 0.21 12.51
C SER A 1075 -25.78 0.99 13.13
N ASN A 1076 -24.65 0.33 13.42
CA ASN A 1076 -23.45 1.02 13.90
C ASN A 1076 -22.85 1.97 12.85
N CYS A 1077 -23.11 1.74 11.55
CA CYS A 1077 -22.76 2.65 10.46
C CYS A 1077 -23.71 3.86 10.33
N SER A 1078 -24.89 3.82 10.94
CA SER A 1078 -25.92 4.86 10.75
C SER A 1078 -25.47 6.28 11.12
N PRO A 1079 -24.78 6.51 12.26
CA PRO A 1079 -24.30 7.84 12.59
C PRO A 1079 -23.29 8.38 11.58
N ILE A 1080 -22.50 7.50 10.93
CA ILE A 1080 -21.53 7.89 9.89
C ILE A 1080 -22.28 8.45 8.68
N VAL A 1081 -23.25 7.70 8.15
CA VAL A 1081 -24.02 8.13 6.97
C VAL A 1081 -24.75 9.45 7.24
N ARG A 1082 -25.41 9.57 8.39
CA ARG A 1082 -26.09 10.81 8.81
C ARG A 1082 -25.14 12.00 8.86
N ASP A 1083 -24.03 11.87 9.58
CA ASP A 1083 -23.13 13.01 9.82
C ASP A 1083 -22.38 13.41 8.53
N VAL A 1084 -22.04 12.46 7.65
CA VAL A 1084 -21.44 12.76 6.32
C VAL A 1084 -22.45 13.50 5.43
N ILE A 1085 -23.70 13.06 5.40
CA ILE A 1085 -24.76 13.78 4.68
C ILE A 1085 -24.94 15.18 5.27
N ALA A 1086 -24.91 15.31 6.59
CA ALA A 1086 -25.08 16.60 7.26
C ALA A 1086 -24.00 17.60 6.88
N GLU A 1087 -22.73 17.15 6.86
CA GLU A 1087 -21.59 17.96 6.45
C GLU A 1087 -21.74 18.39 4.98
N TYR A 1088 -22.03 17.47 4.07
CA TYR A 1088 -22.21 17.79 2.65
C TYR A 1088 -23.35 18.79 2.41
N MET A 1089 -24.46 18.63 3.12
CA MET A 1089 -25.63 19.50 3.02
C MET A 1089 -25.45 20.85 3.74
N GLY A 1090 -24.31 21.06 4.43
CA GLY A 1090 -24.01 22.29 5.16
C GLY A 1090 -25.02 22.58 6.28
N LEU A 1091 -25.55 21.54 6.92
CA LEU A 1091 -26.56 21.70 7.98
C LEU A 1091 -25.92 22.26 9.24
N THR A 1092 -26.62 23.16 9.94
CA THR A 1092 -26.20 23.69 11.25
C THR A 1092 -27.41 23.70 12.20
N LYS A 1093 -27.19 23.36 13.48
CA LYS A 1093 -28.24 23.45 14.49
C LYS A 1093 -28.29 24.88 15.00
N THR A 1094 -29.24 25.69 14.53
CA THR A 1094 -29.45 27.02 15.11
C THR A 1094 -29.88 26.88 16.57
N GLU A 1095 -29.08 27.37 17.51
CA GLU A 1095 -29.53 27.57 18.88
C GLU A 1095 -30.65 28.61 18.87
N GLU A 1096 -31.88 28.19 19.18
CA GLU A 1096 -32.91 29.12 19.64
C GLU A 1096 -32.43 29.72 20.97
N THR A 1097 -31.78 30.87 20.89
CA THR A 1097 -31.61 31.72 22.07
C THR A 1097 -32.98 32.26 22.42
N ASP A 1098 -33.57 31.73 23.50
CA ASP A 1098 -34.66 32.35 24.24
C ASP A 1098 -34.17 33.72 24.77
N VAL A 1099 -34.19 34.73 23.89
CA VAL A 1099 -34.04 36.12 24.29
C VAL A 1099 -35.39 36.54 24.86
N LEU A 1100 -35.56 36.34 26.18
CA LEU A 1100 -36.56 37.09 26.93
C LEU A 1100 -36.30 38.59 26.71
N PRO A 1101 -37.26 39.38 26.21
CA PRO A 1101 -37.07 40.80 26.05
C PRO A 1101 -37.00 41.45 27.44
N ILE A 1102 -35.82 41.90 27.83
CA ILE A 1102 -35.69 42.88 28.92
C ILE A 1102 -36.09 44.23 28.33
N GLU A 1103 -37.34 44.62 28.54
CA GLU A 1103 -37.73 46.03 28.46
C GLU A 1103 -36.95 46.80 29.55
N MET A 1104 -35.97 47.60 29.13
CA MET A 1104 -35.47 48.69 29.97
C MET A 1104 -36.36 49.90 29.79
N GLU A 1105 -37.22 50.16 30.79
CA GLU A 1105 -37.81 51.48 30.99
C GLU A 1105 -36.68 52.50 31.21
N ILE A 1106 -36.65 53.51 30.34
CA ILE A 1106 -35.89 54.73 30.54
C ILE A 1106 -36.74 55.64 31.44
N THR A 1107 -36.24 55.94 32.63
CA THR A 1107 -36.70 57.11 33.40
C THR A 1107 -35.50 57.96 33.82
N GLU A 1108 -35.64 59.24 33.45
CA GLU A 1108 -34.82 60.46 33.59
C GLU A 1108 -33.57 60.48 34.49
#